data_AF-A0A212CV25-F1
#
_entry.id   AF-A0A212CV25-F1
#
_cell.length_a   1.000
_cell.length_b   1.000
_cell.length_c   1.000
_cell.angle_alpha   90.00
_cell.angle_beta   90.00
_cell.angle_gamma   90.00
#
_symmetry.space_group_name_H-M   'P 1'
#
loop_
_entity.id
_entity.type
_entity.pdbx_description
1 polymer ?
#
loop_
_entity_poly.entity_id
_entity_poly.type
_entity_poly.pdbx_seq_one_letter_code
_entity_poly.pdbx_strand_id
1 'polypeptide(L)'
;MEAWPHFPAQEAWFPRNPRSYRGGLGGEEAPPGRHGGALGSRGPGGLTLCLPSLQDINNAWGCLEQAEKGYEEWLLNEIRRLERLDHLAEKFRQKASIHEAWTDGKEAMLRQKDYETATLSEIKALLKKHEAFESDLAAHQDRVEQIAAIAQELNELDYYDSPSVNARCQKICDQWDNLGALTQKRREALERTEKLLETIDQLYLEYAKRAAPFNNWMEGAMEDLQDTFIVHTIEEIQGLTTAHEQFKATLPDADKERLAILGIHNEVSKIVQTYHVRQLVPRRDQALTEEHARQQHNERLRKQFGAQANVIGPWIQTKMEEIGRISIEMHGTLEDQLNHLRQYEKSIVNYKPKIDQLEGDHQLIQEALIFDNKHTNYTMEHIRVGWEQLLTTIARTINEVENQILTRDAKGISQEQMNEFRASFNHFDRVSSTPALAEGSPGPRALEGTAQGMGPLPGQVKRRRGREELQSACSDSPPPQAGLRSCPGDHSGTLGPEEFKACLISLGYDIGNDPQKKTGMMDTDDFRACLISMGYNMDHSGTLGPEEFKACLISLGYDIGNDPQKKTGMMDTDDFRACLISMGYNMGEAEFARIMSIVDPNRLGVVTFQAFIDFMSRETADTDTADQVMASFKILAGDKNYITVDELRRELPPDQAEYCIARMAPYTGPDAVPGALDYMSFSTALYGESDL
;
A
#
# COMPACT_ATOMS: atom_id res chain seq x y z
N MET A 1 36.39 5.07 37.92
CA MET A 1 36.47 5.00 39.39
C MET A 1 37.87 5.38 39.81
N GLU A 2 38.14 6.68 39.85
CA GLU A 2 39.25 7.22 40.64
C GLU A 2 38.56 7.94 41.81
N ALA A 3 38.82 7.47 43.02
CA ALA A 3 38.33 8.14 44.21
C ALA A 3 39.02 9.51 44.28
N TRP A 4 38.24 10.58 44.16
CA TRP A 4 38.73 11.93 44.38
C TRP A 4 39.32 11.99 45.80
N PRO A 5 40.53 12.52 45.97
CA PRO A 5 41.15 12.59 47.28
C PRO A 5 40.27 13.46 48.19
N HIS A 6 39.69 12.86 49.22
CA HIS A 6 39.11 13.61 50.33
C HIS A 6 40.20 14.53 50.89
N PHE A 7 39.94 15.83 50.91
CA PHE A 7 40.76 16.77 51.67
C PHE A 7 40.82 16.29 53.13
N PRO A 8 42.01 16.13 53.73
CA PRO A 8 42.12 15.82 55.14
C PRO A 8 41.46 16.95 55.94
N ALA A 9 40.69 16.56 56.96
CA ALA A 9 39.88 17.44 57.79
C ALA A 9 40.57 18.78 58.13
N GLN A 10 39.78 19.85 58.04
CA GLN A 10 40.07 21.28 58.26
C GLN A 10 40.94 21.66 59.48
N GLU A 11 41.33 20.73 60.36
CA GLU A 11 42.03 21.02 61.61
C GLU A 11 43.55 21.25 61.46
N ALA A 12 44.16 20.92 60.32
CA ALA A 12 45.61 21.04 60.14
C ALA A 12 46.10 22.40 59.60
N TRP A 13 45.22 23.21 58.99
CA TRP A 13 45.65 24.39 58.23
C TRP A 13 45.67 25.68 59.04
N PHE A 14 44.91 25.75 60.14
CA PHE A 14 44.78 26.98 60.92
C PHE A 14 44.70 26.70 62.43
N PRO A 15 45.70 27.08 63.24
CA PRO A 15 45.51 27.12 64.68
C PRO A 15 44.49 28.21 65.03
N ARG A 16 43.41 27.83 65.74
CA ARG A 16 42.50 28.79 66.38
C ARG A 16 43.30 29.65 67.34
N ASN A 17 43.51 30.93 67.02
CA ASN A 17 44.16 31.88 67.91
C ASN A 17 43.10 32.51 68.85
N PRO A 18 43.18 32.33 70.18
CA PRO A 18 42.38 33.11 71.10
C PRO A 18 43.18 34.31 71.62
N ARG A 19 42.49 35.46 71.69
CA ARG A 19 42.81 36.68 72.47
C ARG A 19 43.60 37.78 71.75
N SER A 20 42.80 38.77 71.31
CA SER A 20 42.89 40.17 71.74
C SER A 20 43.91 40.43 72.87
N TYR A 21 44.98 41.14 72.54
CA TYR A 21 45.61 42.07 73.48
C TYR A 21 45.82 43.44 72.82
N ARG A 22 44.90 44.32 73.22
CA ARG A 22 44.98 45.77 73.34
C ARG A 22 46.40 46.35 73.15
N GLY A 23 46.52 47.22 72.15
CA GLY A 23 47.67 48.12 71.96
C GLY A 23 47.89 48.99 73.20
N GLY A 24 49.14 49.01 73.65
CA GLY A 24 49.68 49.96 74.60
C GLY A 24 50.78 50.74 73.90
N LEU A 25 50.56 52.04 73.78
CA LEU A 25 51.55 53.04 73.39
C LEU A 25 52.80 52.91 74.27
N GLY A 26 53.97 52.82 73.65
CA GLY A 26 55.26 52.92 74.32
C GLY A 26 56.21 53.68 73.41
N GLY A 27 56.16 55.01 73.53
CA GLY A 27 57.21 55.89 73.04
C GLY A 27 58.49 55.71 73.85
N GLU A 28 59.60 56.10 73.22
CA GLU A 28 60.91 56.46 73.76
C GLU A 28 61.15 56.29 75.26
N GLU A 29 62.24 55.60 75.62
CA GLU A 29 63.36 56.25 76.34
C GLU A 29 64.55 55.29 76.50
N ALA A 30 65.71 55.72 75.99
CA ALA A 30 67.02 55.28 76.46
C ALA A 30 67.24 55.81 77.92
N PRO A 31 68.22 55.28 78.66
CA PRO A 31 68.09 54.92 80.08
C PRO A 31 68.33 56.06 81.07
N PRO A 32 67.98 55.85 82.36
CA PRO A 32 68.74 56.45 83.45
C PRO A 32 69.37 55.38 84.36
N GLY A 33 70.64 55.60 84.67
CA GLY A 33 71.36 54.86 85.70
C GLY A 33 71.24 55.45 87.11
N ARG A 34 71.84 54.69 88.05
CA ARG A 34 72.16 54.95 89.48
C ARG A 34 70.98 54.75 90.45
N HIS A 35 71.12 54.15 91.64
CA HIS A 35 72.28 53.95 92.51
C HIS A 35 72.06 52.81 93.53
N GLY A 36 73.17 52.26 94.04
CA GLY A 36 73.24 51.34 95.19
C GLY A 36 74.06 50.11 94.82
N GLY A 37 75.32 49.93 95.20
CA GLY A 37 76.14 50.58 96.21
C GLY A 37 76.91 49.48 96.93
N ALA A 38 78.15 49.20 96.50
CA ALA A 38 79.24 48.64 97.29
C ALA A 38 80.47 48.42 96.40
N LEU A 39 81.39 49.39 96.39
CA LEU A 39 82.77 49.20 95.93
C LEU A 39 83.70 49.32 97.13
N GLY A 40 84.54 48.30 97.30
CA GLY A 40 85.67 48.33 98.22
C GLY A 40 86.66 49.44 97.88
N SER A 41 87.23 49.99 98.96
CA SER A 41 88.36 50.88 99.09
C SER A 41 89.27 51.11 97.88
N ARG A 42 89.41 52.38 97.47
CA ARG A 42 90.69 53.00 97.08
C ARG A 42 90.59 54.54 97.07
N GLY A 43 91.41 55.18 97.91
CA GLY A 43 92.11 56.48 97.77
C GLY A 43 91.37 57.77 97.33
N PRO A 44 91.62 58.93 97.97
CA PRO A 44 91.02 60.19 97.57
C PRO A 44 91.81 60.85 96.44
N GLY A 45 91.14 61.26 95.36
CA GLY A 45 91.77 62.02 94.29
C GLY A 45 90.80 62.49 93.23
N GLY A 46 90.52 63.80 93.22
CA GLY A 46 90.14 64.62 92.07
C GLY A 46 89.09 64.07 91.11
N LEU A 47 87.88 64.66 91.13
CA LEU A 47 86.97 64.65 89.99
C LEU A 47 87.58 65.51 88.87
N THR A 48 88.49 64.92 88.11
CA THR A 48 88.84 65.41 86.77
C THR A 48 87.78 64.87 85.84
N LEU A 49 87.05 65.73 85.12
CA LEU A 49 86.33 65.29 83.92
C LEU A 49 87.39 64.76 82.95
N CYS A 50 87.64 63.45 82.98
CA CYS A 50 88.50 62.78 82.01
C CYS A 50 87.76 62.84 80.67
N LEU A 51 88.24 63.72 79.79
CA LEU A 51 87.89 63.67 78.37
C LEU A 51 88.13 62.24 77.88
N PRO A 52 87.18 61.63 77.15
CA PRO A 52 87.28 60.24 76.71
C PRO A 52 88.59 60.01 75.95
N SER A 53 89.22 58.85 76.16
CA SER A 53 90.46 58.52 75.44
C SER A 53 90.15 58.33 73.95
N LEU A 54 91.14 58.57 73.08
CA LEU A 54 90.98 58.32 71.64
C LEU A 54 90.54 56.87 71.34
N GLN A 55 90.94 55.90 72.18
CA GLN A 55 90.53 54.51 72.06
C GLN A 55 89.04 54.30 72.39
N ASP A 56 88.53 54.97 73.42
CA ASP A 56 87.11 54.88 73.80
C ASP A 56 86.21 55.51 72.73
N ILE A 57 86.66 56.63 72.14
CA ILE A 57 86.00 57.26 71.00
C ILE A 57 85.99 56.32 69.79
N ASN A 58 87.12 55.67 69.48
CA ASN A 58 87.22 54.74 68.36
C ASN A 58 86.35 53.48 68.57
N ASN A 59 86.26 52.96 69.80
CA ASN A 59 85.38 51.83 70.11
C ASN A 59 83.89 52.24 70.02
N ALA A 60 83.51 53.41 70.56
CA ALA A 60 82.15 53.94 70.44
C ALA A 60 81.77 54.23 68.98
N TRP A 61 82.72 54.72 68.19
CA TRP A 61 82.57 54.90 66.74
C TRP A 61 82.38 53.55 66.03
N GLY A 62 83.17 52.52 66.35
CA GLY A 62 82.97 51.18 65.81
C GLY A 62 81.61 50.55 66.18
N CYS A 63 81.10 50.79 67.39
CA CYS A 63 79.74 50.38 67.77
C CYS A 63 78.66 51.12 66.96
N LEU A 64 78.86 52.40 66.66
CA LEU A 64 77.97 53.19 65.82
C LEU A 64 77.96 52.67 64.37
N GLU A 65 79.12 52.39 63.79
CA GLU A 65 79.24 51.80 62.44
C GLU A 65 78.57 50.42 62.36
N GLN A 66 78.68 49.60 63.41
CA GLN A 66 78.00 48.30 63.47
C GLN A 66 76.47 48.45 63.55
N ALA A 67 75.98 49.42 64.33
CA ALA A 67 74.55 49.72 64.42
C ALA A 67 74.01 50.27 63.08
N GLU A 68 74.76 51.13 62.40
CA GLU A 68 74.42 51.65 61.07
C GLU A 68 74.31 50.52 60.04
N LYS A 69 75.29 49.60 60.02
CA LYS A 69 75.26 48.42 59.14
C LYS A 69 74.07 47.49 59.45
N GLY A 70 73.76 47.28 60.72
CA GLY A 70 72.62 46.46 61.14
C GLY A 70 71.28 47.09 60.73
N TYR A 71 71.17 48.42 60.79
CA TYR A 71 70.00 49.15 60.32
C TYR A 71 69.83 49.09 58.79
N GLU A 72 70.94 49.21 58.04
CA GLU A 72 70.93 49.04 56.58
C GLU A 72 70.47 47.63 56.17
N GLU A 73 71.02 46.58 56.80
CA GLU A 73 70.62 45.19 56.54
C GLU A 73 69.15 44.94 56.88
N TRP A 74 68.67 45.48 58.00
CA TRP A 74 67.26 45.41 58.37
C TRP A 74 66.36 46.10 57.33
N LEU A 75 66.71 47.33 56.90
CA LEU A 75 65.96 48.04 55.86
C LEU A 75 65.88 47.27 54.56
N LEU A 76 67.00 46.70 54.09
CA LEU A 76 67.04 45.94 52.84
C LEU A 76 66.19 44.66 52.92
N ASN A 77 66.22 43.96 54.06
CA ASN A 77 65.40 42.77 54.27
C ASN A 77 63.91 43.13 54.35
N GLU A 78 63.57 44.22 55.02
CA GLU A 78 62.19 44.67 55.17
C GLU A 78 61.60 45.16 53.85
N ILE A 79 62.37 45.90 53.04
CA ILE A 79 61.94 46.30 51.68
C ILE A 79 61.64 45.06 50.83
N ARG A 80 62.52 44.06 50.81
CA ARG A 80 62.28 42.81 50.06
C ARG A 80 61.06 42.04 50.57
N ARG A 81 60.85 42.01 51.88
CA ARG A 81 59.68 41.37 52.50
C ARG A 81 58.39 42.07 52.06
N LEU A 82 58.35 43.40 52.12
CA LEU A 82 57.20 44.20 51.71
C LEU A 82 56.92 44.08 50.21
N GLU A 83 57.96 44.12 49.36
CA GLU A 83 57.82 43.88 47.91
C GLU A 83 57.25 42.49 47.61
N ARG A 84 57.70 41.45 48.32
CA ARG A 84 57.15 40.09 48.20
C ARG A 84 55.69 40.03 48.63
N LEU A 85 55.35 40.66 49.76
CA LEU A 85 53.99 40.73 50.28
C LEU A 85 53.04 41.41 49.29
N ASP A 86 53.41 42.55 48.72
CA ASP A 86 52.59 43.26 47.73
C ASP A 86 52.37 42.40 46.47
N HIS A 87 53.43 41.75 45.99
CA HIS A 87 53.32 40.85 44.84
C HIS A 87 52.39 39.66 45.11
N LEU A 88 52.53 39.00 46.27
CA LEU A 88 51.69 37.87 46.66
C LEU A 88 50.24 38.28 46.89
N ALA A 89 50.00 39.41 47.55
CA ALA A 89 48.66 39.92 47.83
C ALA A 89 47.91 40.27 46.54
N GLU A 90 48.60 40.89 45.57
CA GLU A 90 48.00 41.16 44.27
C GLU A 90 47.75 39.88 43.46
N LYS A 91 48.70 38.94 43.48
CA LYS A 91 48.54 37.63 42.84
C LYS A 91 47.37 36.84 43.44
N PHE A 92 47.21 36.88 44.77
CA PHE A 92 46.06 36.29 45.48
C PHE A 92 44.76 36.94 45.01
N ARG A 93 44.68 38.28 45.02
CA ARG A 93 43.49 39.03 44.61
C ARG A 93 43.06 38.65 43.20
N GLN A 94 43.99 38.61 42.25
CA GLN A 94 43.72 38.26 40.86
C GLN A 94 43.24 36.82 40.71
N LYS A 95 43.98 35.84 41.27
CA LYS A 95 43.62 34.43 41.16
C LYS A 95 42.28 34.12 41.83
N ALA A 96 42.04 34.67 43.02
CA ALA A 96 40.78 34.51 43.75
C ALA A 96 39.60 35.10 42.95
N SER A 97 39.74 36.30 42.40
CA SER A 97 38.68 36.94 41.60
C SER A 97 38.35 36.15 40.34
N ILE A 98 39.35 35.61 39.64
CA ILE A 98 39.13 34.80 38.43
C ILE A 98 38.46 33.47 38.80
N HIS A 99 38.82 32.87 39.93
CA HIS A 99 38.19 31.64 40.40
C HIS A 99 36.71 31.87 40.78
N GLU A 100 36.42 32.90 41.56
CA GLU A 100 35.05 33.25 41.97
C GLU A 100 34.16 33.58 40.76
N ALA A 101 34.68 34.31 39.77
CA ALA A 101 33.95 34.57 38.53
C ALA A 101 33.64 33.29 37.74
N TRP A 102 34.53 32.28 37.81
CA TRP A 102 34.29 30.99 37.19
C TRP A 102 33.30 30.14 38.00
N THR A 103 33.32 30.17 39.33
CA THR A 103 32.37 29.38 40.15
C THR A 103 30.95 29.94 40.17
N ASP A 104 30.77 31.21 39.79
CA ASP A 104 29.46 31.85 39.75
C ASP A 104 28.44 31.06 38.90
N GLY A 105 27.24 30.88 39.42
CA GLY A 105 26.15 30.11 38.79
C GLY A 105 26.32 28.58 38.72
N LYS A 106 27.52 28.02 38.92
CA LYS A 106 27.75 26.56 38.78
C LYS A 106 26.97 25.72 39.78
N GLU A 107 26.87 26.16 41.04
CA GLU A 107 26.07 25.45 42.04
C GLU A 107 24.58 25.39 41.67
N ALA A 108 24.04 26.48 41.13
CA ALA A 108 22.65 26.55 40.72
C ALA A 108 22.39 25.58 39.56
N MET A 109 23.31 25.51 38.59
CA MET A 109 23.26 24.54 37.50
C MET A 109 23.28 23.08 38.03
N LEU A 110 24.19 22.76 38.95
CA LEU A 110 24.32 21.39 39.50
C LEU A 110 23.09 20.95 40.30
N ARG A 111 22.36 21.89 40.91
CA ARG A 111 21.12 21.60 41.66
C ARG A 111 19.88 21.40 40.78
N GLN A 112 19.97 21.65 39.47
CA GLN A 112 18.85 21.41 38.57
C GLN A 112 18.46 19.93 38.55
N LYS A 113 17.17 19.67 38.34
CA LYS A 113 16.56 18.34 38.30
C LYS A 113 15.97 18.02 36.92
N ASP A 114 16.59 18.58 35.90
CA ASP A 114 16.30 18.39 34.47
C ASP A 114 16.26 16.92 34.03
N TYR A 115 17.00 16.05 34.72
CA TYR A 115 16.99 14.62 34.48
C TYR A 115 15.70 13.89 34.89
N GLU A 116 14.89 14.44 35.80
CA GLU A 116 13.65 13.77 36.27
C GLU A 116 12.58 13.67 35.17
N THR A 117 12.62 14.55 34.17
CA THR A 117 11.66 14.59 33.05
C THR A 117 12.29 14.23 31.70
N ALA A 118 13.57 13.85 31.70
CA ALA A 118 14.32 13.57 30.48
C ALA A 118 13.96 12.20 29.88
N THR A 119 13.99 12.11 28.55
CA THR A 119 13.95 10.86 27.80
C THR A 119 15.32 10.15 27.81
N LEU A 120 15.38 8.90 27.35
CA LEU A 120 16.63 8.11 27.33
C LEU A 120 17.75 8.74 26.49
N SER A 121 17.43 9.41 25.39
CA SER A 121 18.43 10.13 24.58
C SER A 121 18.88 11.42 25.26
N GLU A 122 17.96 12.15 25.88
CA GLU A 122 18.24 13.38 26.61
C GLU A 122 19.11 13.12 27.85
N ILE A 123 18.84 12.07 28.62
CA ILE A 123 19.66 11.71 29.79
C ILE A 123 21.08 11.32 29.39
N LYS A 124 21.26 10.60 28.28
CA LYS A 124 22.57 10.26 27.71
C LYS A 124 23.33 11.50 27.27
N ALA A 125 22.64 12.46 26.67
CA ALA A 125 23.23 13.75 26.33
C ALA A 125 23.61 14.58 27.56
N LEU A 126 22.78 14.57 28.61
CA LEU A 126 23.07 15.23 29.89
C LEU A 126 24.28 14.61 30.60
N LEU A 127 24.41 13.29 30.60
CA LEU A 127 25.59 12.59 31.13
C LEU A 127 26.87 13.00 30.41
N LYS A 128 26.85 13.06 29.07
CA LYS A 128 28.01 13.51 28.28
C LYS A 128 28.37 14.98 28.55
N LYS A 129 27.37 15.85 28.73
CA LYS A 129 27.60 17.24 29.14
C LYS A 129 28.18 17.33 30.55
N HIS A 130 27.72 16.48 31.46
CA HIS A 130 28.20 16.40 32.84
C HIS A 130 29.65 15.89 32.91
N GLU A 131 30.01 14.90 32.08
CA GLU A 131 31.40 14.43 31.93
C GLU A 131 32.33 15.55 31.44
N ALA A 132 31.90 16.35 30.47
CA ALA A 132 32.65 17.52 30.02
C ALA A 132 32.82 18.57 31.13
N PHE A 133 31.78 18.79 31.94
CA PHE A 133 31.85 19.67 33.11
C PHE A 133 32.82 19.15 34.17
N GLU A 134 32.85 17.85 34.45
CA GLU A 134 33.80 17.26 35.40
C GLU A 134 35.24 17.36 34.93
N SER A 135 35.48 17.24 33.62
CA SER A 135 36.80 17.47 33.04
C SER A 135 37.24 18.94 33.20
N ASP A 136 36.34 19.90 32.96
CA ASP A 136 36.61 21.32 33.21
C ASP A 136 36.85 21.61 34.70
N LEU A 137 36.04 21.01 35.58
CA LEU A 137 36.20 21.10 37.03
C LEU A 137 37.58 20.56 37.46
N ALA A 138 38.01 19.40 36.97
CA ALA A 138 39.31 18.83 37.29
C ALA A 138 40.48 19.75 36.87
N ALA A 139 40.37 20.43 35.73
CA ALA A 139 41.39 21.37 35.25
C ALA A 139 41.55 22.61 36.15
N HIS A 140 40.55 22.93 36.96
CA HIS A 140 40.57 24.07 37.88
C HIS A 140 41.13 23.74 39.28
N GLN A 141 41.42 22.46 39.57
CA GLN A 141 41.98 22.01 40.85
C GLN A 141 43.28 22.73 41.23
N ASP A 142 44.26 22.75 40.32
CA ASP A 142 45.56 23.40 40.52
C ASP A 142 45.42 24.90 40.86
N ARG A 143 44.39 25.58 40.34
CA ARG A 143 44.14 27.00 40.66
C ARG A 143 43.75 27.18 42.12
N VAL A 144 42.92 26.30 42.67
CA VAL A 144 42.49 26.36 44.08
C VAL A 144 43.66 26.07 45.00
N GLU A 145 44.48 25.06 44.67
CA GLU A 145 45.71 24.73 45.41
C GLU A 145 46.69 25.90 45.43
N GLN A 146 46.88 26.59 44.30
CA GLN A 146 47.73 27.78 44.23
C GLN A 146 47.18 28.95 45.05
N ILE A 147 45.86 29.16 45.08
CA ILE A 147 45.24 30.21 45.91
C ILE A 147 45.50 29.93 47.39
N ALA A 148 45.33 28.69 47.82
CA ALA A 148 45.59 28.27 49.20
C ALA A 148 47.08 28.40 49.57
N ALA A 149 47.98 27.97 48.69
CA ALA A 149 49.43 28.09 48.93
C ALA A 149 49.88 29.55 49.04
N ILE A 150 49.36 30.45 48.20
CA ILE A 150 49.68 31.90 48.30
C ILE A 150 49.12 32.50 49.59
N ALA A 151 47.90 32.13 50.00
CA ALA A 151 47.33 32.58 51.26
C ALA A 151 48.17 32.13 52.46
N GLN A 152 48.69 30.89 52.43
CA GLN A 152 49.60 30.40 53.45
C GLN A 152 50.92 31.18 53.47
N GLU A 153 51.55 31.43 52.33
CA GLU A 153 52.79 32.21 52.25
C GLU A 153 52.59 33.65 52.77
N LEU A 154 51.43 34.27 52.52
CA LEU A 154 51.07 35.58 53.08
C LEU A 154 50.95 35.55 54.61
N ASN A 155 50.45 34.46 55.19
CA ASN A 155 50.41 34.28 56.65
C ASN A 155 51.82 34.12 57.25
N GLU A 156 52.68 33.33 56.62
CA GLU A 156 54.06 33.08 57.08
C GLU A 156 54.91 34.36 57.08
N LEU A 157 54.55 35.33 56.24
CA LEU A 157 55.19 36.64 56.16
C LEU A 157 54.49 37.71 57.02
N ASP A 158 53.55 37.36 57.90
CA ASP A 158 52.81 38.29 58.76
C ASP A 158 52.14 39.46 57.98
N TYR A 159 51.45 39.14 56.88
CA TYR A 159 50.73 40.15 56.09
C TYR A 159 49.62 40.84 56.92
N TYR A 160 49.49 42.16 56.79
CA TYR A 160 48.60 42.96 57.64
C TYR A 160 47.11 42.58 57.52
N ASP A 161 46.66 42.15 56.34
CA ASP A 161 45.27 41.75 56.06
C ASP A 161 45.10 40.23 55.90
N SER A 162 46.00 39.46 56.52
CA SER A 162 45.90 38.00 56.60
C SER A 162 44.51 37.49 57.03
N PRO A 163 43.80 38.11 58.00
CA PRO A 163 42.46 37.66 58.38
C PRO A 163 41.45 37.65 57.23
N SER A 164 41.46 38.69 56.38
CA SER A 164 40.55 38.79 55.24
C SER A 164 40.93 37.84 54.11
N VAL A 165 42.24 37.69 53.85
CA VAL A 165 42.78 36.70 52.89
C VAL A 165 42.37 35.29 53.28
N ASN A 166 42.53 34.91 54.55
CA ASN A 166 42.16 33.61 55.07
C ASN A 166 40.64 33.37 55.00
N ALA A 167 39.84 34.35 55.40
CA ALA A 167 38.38 34.25 55.30
C ALA A 167 37.90 34.03 53.86
N ARG A 168 38.52 34.73 52.89
CA ARG A 168 38.20 34.56 51.47
C ARG A 168 38.69 33.21 50.93
N CYS A 169 39.91 32.80 51.28
CA CYS A 169 40.46 31.51 50.88
C CYS A 169 39.61 30.35 51.41
N GLN A 170 39.20 30.41 52.69
CA GLN A 170 38.34 29.41 53.30
C GLN A 170 37.01 29.30 52.55
N LYS A 171 36.38 30.44 52.22
CA LYS A 171 35.14 30.45 51.44
C LYS A 171 35.30 29.79 50.07
N ILE A 172 36.43 30.01 49.40
CA ILE A 172 36.75 29.38 48.12
C ILE A 172 36.90 27.86 48.28
N CYS A 173 37.64 27.41 49.29
CA CYS A 173 37.81 25.98 49.58
C CYS A 173 36.48 25.30 49.94
N ASP A 174 35.67 25.92 50.82
CA ASP A 174 34.36 25.38 51.19
C ASP A 174 33.42 25.30 49.97
N GLN A 175 33.45 26.30 49.10
CA GLN A 175 32.68 26.28 47.84
C GLN A 175 33.17 25.18 46.90
N TRP A 176 34.48 24.96 46.80
CA TRP A 176 35.09 23.92 45.98
C TRP A 176 34.68 22.52 46.43
N ASP A 177 34.76 22.24 47.73
CA ASP A 177 34.34 20.97 48.32
C ASP A 177 32.83 20.72 48.07
N ASN A 178 32.00 21.76 48.24
CA ASN A 178 30.58 21.69 47.96
C ASN A 178 30.28 21.44 46.46
N LEU A 179 31.01 22.09 45.55
CA LEU A 179 30.90 21.85 44.11
C LEU A 179 31.26 20.41 43.76
N GLY A 180 32.33 19.85 44.33
CA GLY A 180 32.71 18.45 44.17
C GLY A 180 31.60 17.50 44.64
N ALA A 181 31.06 17.72 45.83
CA ALA A 181 29.97 16.92 46.38
C ALA A 181 28.67 17.00 45.56
N LEU A 182 28.29 18.20 45.10
CA LEU A 182 27.12 18.40 44.24
C LEU A 182 27.30 17.73 42.86
N THR A 183 28.50 17.79 42.31
CA THR A 183 28.84 17.17 41.02
C THR A 183 28.69 15.66 41.10
N GLN A 184 29.26 15.03 42.13
CA GLN A 184 29.13 13.59 42.36
C GLN A 184 27.66 13.17 42.60
N LYS A 185 26.93 13.93 43.42
CA LYS A 185 25.50 13.67 43.66
C LYS A 185 24.67 13.76 42.39
N ARG A 186 24.98 14.73 41.51
CA ARG A 186 24.31 14.88 40.22
C ARG A 186 24.65 13.71 39.28
N ARG A 187 25.92 13.31 39.19
CA ARG A 187 26.35 12.11 38.42
C ARG A 187 25.57 10.87 38.84
N GLU A 188 25.51 10.58 40.14
CA GLU A 188 24.78 9.42 40.67
C GLU A 188 23.28 9.46 40.34
N ALA A 189 22.67 10.65 40.36
CA ALA A 189 21.27 10.82 39.98
C ALA A 189 21.05 10.62 38.48
N LEU A 190 21.95 11.13 37.64
CA LEU A 190 21.92 10.95 36.19
C LEU A 190 22.08 9.47 35.80
N GLU A 191 23.12 8.81 36.32
CA GLU A 191 23.40 7.39 36.07
C GLU A 191 22.26 6.48 36.58
N ARG A 192 21.68 6.80 37.75
CA ARG A 192 20.49 6.07 38.24
C ARG A 192 19.31 6.22 37.29
N THR A 193 19.05 7.44 36.82
CA THR A 193 17.91 7.71 35.94
C THR A 193 18.11 7.07 34.57
N GLU A 194 19.32 7.12 34.01
CA GLU A 194 19.68 6.40 32.79
C GLU A 194 19.41 4.90 32.94
N LYS A 195 19.92 4.27 33.99
CA LYS A 195 19.73 2.84 34.24
C LYS A 195 18.24 2.45 34.35
N LEU A 196 17.43 3.28 34.99
CA LEU A 196 15.98 3.05 35.08
C LEU A 196 15.33 3.11 33.70
N LEU A 197 15.64 4.14 32.91
CA LEU A 197 15.10 4.31 31.58
C LEU A 197 15.55 3.19 30.62
N GLU A 198 16.80 2.73 30.69
CA GLU A 198 17.29 1.58 29.94
C GLU A 198 16.57 0.28 30.33
N THR A 199 16.31 0.09 31.63
CA THR A 199 15.56 -1.07 32.11
C THR A 199 14.12 -1.06 31.59
N ILE A 200 13.46 0.11 31.62
CA ILE A 200 12.11 0.28 31.08
C ILE A 200 12.08 0.00 29.57
N ASP A 201 13.04 0.55 28.80
CA ASP A 201 13.13 0.33 27.36
C ASP A 201 13.35 -1.15 27.01
N GLN A 202 14.22 -1.83 27.75
CA GLN A 202 14.49 -3.26 27.57
C GLN A 202 13.25 -4.13 27.87
N LEU A 203 12.49 -3.81 28.92
CA LEU A 203 11.25 -4.51 29.25
C LEU A 203 10.17 -4.27 28.18
N TYR A 204 10.05 -3.05 27.66
CA TYR A 204 9.12 -2.77 26.56
C TYR A 204 9.49 -3.50 25.27
N LEU A 205 10.79 -3.60 24.96
CA LEU A 205 11.27 -4.37 23.82
C LEU A 205 10.96 -5.86 23.98
N GLU A 206 11.17 -6.42 25.18
CA GLU A 206 10.83 -7.80 25.48
C GLU A 206 9.31 -8.04 25.36
N TYR A 207 8.50 -7.15 25.90
CA TYR A 207 7.04 -7.20 25.75
C TYR A 207 6.64 -7.22 24.28
N ALA A 208 7.13 -6.27 23.47
CA ALA A 208 6.79 -6.18 22.06
C ALA A 208 7.20 -7.44 21.28
N LYS A 209 8.40 -7.97 21.56
CA LYS A 209 8.92 -9.19 20.93
C LYS A 209 8.08 -10.43 21.22
N ARG A 210 7.47 -10.52 22.41
CA ARG A 210 6.64 -11.67 22.83
C ARG A 210 5.17 -11.51 22.46
N ALA A 211 4.64 -10.30 22.61
CA ALA A 211 3.24 -9.98 22.32
C ALA A 211 2.92 -10.11 20.82
N ALA A 212 3.82 -9.72 19.93
CA ALA A 212 3.54 -9.78 18.48
C ALA A 212 3.31 -11.22 17.96
N PRO A 213 4.20 -12.21 18.21
CA PRO A 213 3.94 -13.60 17.86
C PRO A 213 2.73 -14.20 18.57
N PHE A 214 2.53 -13.85 19.85
CA PHE A 214 1.39 -14.34 20.64
C PHE A 214 0.05 -13.84 20.08
N ASN A 215 -0.02 -12.57 19.67
CA ASN A 215 -1.20 -12.00 19.01
C ASN A 215 -1.46 -12.70 17.66
N ASN A 216 -0.43 -12.94 16.85
CA ASN A 216 -0.59 -13.68 15.59
C ASN A 216 -1.11 -15.10 15.82
N TRP A 217 -0.61 -15.79 16.85
CA TRP A 217 -1.12 -17.10 17.25
C TRP A 217 -2.59 -17.02 17.68
N MET A 218 -2.98 -16.00 18.44
CA MET A 218 -4.36 -15.82 18.89
C MET A 218 -5.32 -15.52 17.72
N GLU A 219 -4.90 -14.71 16.75
CA GLU A 219 -5.68 -14.45 15.52
C GLU A 219 -5.85 -15.73 14.69
N GLY A 220 -4.77 -16.49 14.46
CA GLY A 220 -4.85 -17.78 13.74
C GLY A 220 -5.72 -18.80 14.46
N ALA A 221 -5.60 -18.89 15.79
CA ALA A 221 -6.47 -19.75 16.61
C ALA A 221 -7.96 -19.36 16.51
N MET A 222 -8.27 -18.05 16.42
CA MET A 222 -9.65 -17.59 16.23
C MET A 222 -10.18 -17.95 14.84
N GLU A 223 -9.36 -17.82 13.80
CA GLU A 223 -9.69 -18.19 12.42
C GLU A 223 -9.96 -19.70 12.31
N ASP A 224 -9.04 -20.54 12.80
CA ASP A 224 -9.14 -22.00 12.77
C ASP A 224 -10.37 -22.52 13.53
N LEU A 225 -10.75 -21.87 14.65
CA LEU A 225 -11.92 -22.26 15.44
C LEU A 225 -13.26 -21.78 14.86
N GLN A 226 -13.23 -20.79 13.96
CA GLN A 226 -14.41 -20.25 13.29
C GLN A 226 -14.59 -20.81 11.87
N ASP A 227 -13.62 -21.60 11.38
CA ASP A 227 -13.66 -22.15 10.04
C ASP A 227 -14.86 -23.09 9.84
N THR A 228 -15.55 -22.89 8.72
CA THR A 228 -16.75 -23.66 8.38
C THR A 228 -16.34 -24.86 7.53
N PHE A 229 -16.42 -26.06 8.09
CA PHE A 229 -16.00 -27.28 7.40
C PHE A 229 -17.19 -28.07 6.83
N ILE A 230 -16.96 -28.71 5.69
CA ILE A 230 -17.86 -29.69 5.07
C ILE A 230 -17.08 -30.99 4.97
N VAL A 231 -17.65 -32.09 5.47
CA VAL A 231 -17.03 -33.42 5.47
C VAL A 231 -17.92 -34.40 4.72
N HIS A 232 -17.31 -35.32 3.98
CA HIS A 232 -17.98 -36.32 3.16
C HIS A 232 -17.62 -37.75 3.57
N THR A 233 -16.61 -37.93 4.44
CA THR A 233 -16.20 -39.23 4.99
C THR A 233 -15.96 -39.20 6.50
N ILE A 234 -16.01 -40.38 7.13
CA ILE A 234 -15.73 -40.53 8.57
C ILE A 234 -14.25 -40.26 8.90
N GLU A 235 -13.35 -40.56 7.96
CA GLU A 235 -11.91 -40.34 8.13
C GLU A 235 -11.57 -38.83 8.17
N GLU A 236 -12.23 -38.01 7.35
CA GLU A 236 -12.06 -36.54 7.34
C GLU A 236 -12.44 -35.91 8.68
N ILE A 237 -13.59 -36.28 9.26
CA ILE A 237 -14.04 -35.72 10.55
C ILE A 237 -13.19 -36.23 11.73
N GLN A 238 -12.65 -37.45 11.66
CA GLN A 238 -11.68 -37.95 12.64
C GLN A 238 -10.35 -37.20 12.54
N GLY A 239 -9.91 -36.83 11.33
CA GLY A 239 -8.77 -35.95 11.10
C GLY A 239 -8.94 -34.58 11.76
N LEU A 240 -10.09 -33.91 11.52
CA LEU A 240 -10.41 -32.61 12.13
C LEU A 240 -10.50 -32.69 13.67
N THR A 241 -11.11 -33.75 14.20
CA THR A 241 -11.18 -33.98 15.66
C THR A 241 -9.78 -34.13 16.27
N THR A 242 -8.91 -34.89 15.62
CA THR A 242 -7.52 -35.09 16.07
C THR A 242 -6.73 -33.78 16.04
N ALA A 243 -6.88 -32.99 14.97
CA ALA A 243 -6.27 -31.67 14.87
C ALA A 243 -6.75 -30.71 15.99
N HIS A 244 -8.04 -30.74 16.31
CA HIS A 244 -8.60 -29.94 17.41
C HIS A 244 -8.09 -30.38 18.80
N GLU A 245 -7.93 -31.69 19.04
CA GLU A 245 -7.30 -32.19 20.28
C GLU A 245 -5.83 -31.75 20.39
N GLN A 246 -5.08 -31.81 19.28
CA GLN A 246 -3.70 -31.31 19.23
C GLN A 246 -3.63 -29.81 19.49
N PHE A 247 -4.55 -29.02 18.94
CA PHE A 247 -4.66 -27.59 19.23
C PHE A 247 -4.92 -27.33 20.73
N LYS A 248 -5.88 -28.02 21.35
CA LYS A 248 -6.17 -27.87 22.78
C LYS A 248 -4.98 -28.18 23.68
N ALA A 249 -4.11 -29.11 23.27
CA ALA A 249 -2.88 -29.43 23.99
C ALA A 249 -1.88 -28.25 24.05
N THR A 250 -2.00 -27.26 23.15
CA THR A 250 -1.13 -26.06 23.13
C THR A 250 -1.61 -24.93 24.05
N LEU A 251 -2.88 -24.96 24.51
CA LEU A 251 -3.47 -23.89 25.32
C LEU A 251 -2.77 -23.63 26.66
N PRO A 252 -2.28 -24.64 27.42
CA PRO A 252 -1.57 -24.40 28.68
C PRO A 252 -0.25 -23.62 28.47
N ASP A 253 0.47 -23.91 27.40
CA ASP A 253 1.71 -23.20 27.04
C ASP A 253 1.41 -21.77 26.57
N ALA A 254 0.30 -21.58 25.84
CA ALA A 254 -0.19 -20.26 25.46
C ALA A 254 -0.60 -19.43 26.68
N ASP A 255 -1.28 -20.01 27.68
CA ASP A 255 -1.63 -19.29 28.92
C ASP A 255 -0.39 -18.94 29.75
N LYS A 256 0.62 -19.82 29.78
CA LYS A 256 1.92 -19.52 30.38
C LYS A 256 2.62 -18.34 29.69
N GLU A 257 2.59 -18.29 28.37
CA GLU A 257 3.15 -17.17 27.59
C GLU A 257 2.38 -15.87 27.85
N ARG A 258 1.04 -15.91 27.87
CA ARG A 258 0.17 -14.79 28.24
C ARG A 258 0.51 -14.24 29.64
N LEU A 259 0.64 -15.11 30.63
CA LEU A 259 0.98 -14.73 32.01
C LEU A 259 2.37 -14.08 32.08
N ALA A 260 3.32 -14.58 31.30
CA ALA A 260 4.66 -14.00 31.26
C ALA A 260 4.68 -12.63 30.56
N ILE A 261 3.92 -12.44 29.49
CA ILE A 261 3.71 -11.14 28.83
C ILE A 261 3.10 -10.13 29.81
N LEU A 262 2.06 -10.53 30.57
CA LEU A 262 1.45 -9.71 31.61
C LEU A 262 2.43 -9.42 32.77
N GLY A 263 3.29 -10.37 33.10
CA GLY A 263 4.35 -10.21 34.09
C GLY A 263 5.31 -9.06 33.75
N ILE A 264 5.70 -8.93 32.47
CA ILE A 264 6.56 -7.83 32.00
C ILE A 264 5.86 -6.48 32.18
N HIS A 265 4.58 -6.38 31.80
CA HIS A 265 3.80 -5.15 31.96
C HIS A 265 3.65 -4.73 33.44
N ASN A 266 3.45 -5.69 34.33
CA ASN A 266 3.36 -5.44 35.77
C ASN A 266 4.70 -4.96 36.35
N GLU A 267 5.82 -5.50 35.88
CA GLU A 267 7.16 -5.06 36.34
C GLU A 267 7.46 -3.62 35.88
N VAL A 268 7.11 -3.27 34.64
CA VAL A 268 7.19 -1.86 34.17
C VAL A 268 6.32 -0.95 35.05
N SER A 269 5.08 -1.35 35.32
CA SER A 269 4.16 -0.58 36.17
C SER A 269 4.71 -0.40 37.60
N LYS A 270 5.35 -1.42 38.15
CA LYS A 270 5.99 -1.39 39.46
C LYS A 270 7.21 -0.47 39.49
N ILE A 271 8.07 -0.50 38.47
CA ILE A 271 9.21 0.43 38.34
C ILE A 271 8.70 1.87 38.27
N VAL A 272 7.66 2.12 37.48
CA VAL A 272 7.02 3.44 37.35
C VAL A 272 6.46 3.94 38.68
N GLN A 273 5.74 3.10 39.41
CA GLN A 273 5.18 3.44 40.72
C GLN A 273 6.27 3.67 41.78
N THR A 274 7.33 2.87 41.76
CA THR A 274 8.43 2.95 42.72
C THR A 274 9.29 4.20 42.52
N TYR A 275 9.58 4.56 41.27
CA TYR A 275 10.54 5.62 40.94
C TYR A 275 9.91 6.94 40.49
N HIS A 276 8.57 7.08 40.56
CA HIS A 276 7.87 8.34 40.29
C HIS A 276 8.24 8.97 38.93
N VAL A 277 8.40 8.16 37.88
CA VAL A 277 8.58 8.63 36.49
C VAL A 277 7.25 9.20 35.99
N ARG A 278 6.84 10.33 36.56
CA ARG A 278 5.46 10.83 36.61
C ARG A 278 4.97 11.51 35.33
N GLN A 279 5.83 11.78 34.36
CA GLN A 279 5.45 12.61 33.20
C GLN A 279 5.49 11.90 31.84
N LEU A 280 6.28 10.85 31.68
CA LEU A 280 6.38 10.14 30.40
C LEU A 280 5.25 9.12 30.22
N VAL A 281 4.74 8.56 31.32
CA VAL A 281 3.71 7.51 31.29
C VAL A 281 2.34 8.04 30.87
N PRO A 282 1.79 9.14 31.44
CA PRO A 282 0.52 9.69 30.97
C PRO A 282 0.57 10.15 29.50
N ARG A 283 1.74 10.64 29.06
CA ARG A 283 1.97 11.00 27.65
C ARG A 283 1.98 9.78 26.74
N ARG A 284 2.57 8.66 27.19
CA ARG A 284 2.58 7.41 26.43
C ARG A 284 1.20 6.76 26.42
N ASP A 285 0.48 6.78 27.54
CA ASP A 285 -0.89 6.30 27.66
C ASP A 285 -1.83 7.10 26.75
N GLN A 286 -1.65 8.43 26.68
CA GLN A 286 -2.38 9.28 25.74
C GLN A 286 -2.06 8.92 24.28
N ALA A 287 -0.78 8.78 23.92
CA ALA A 287 -0.39 8.39 22.57
C ALA A 287 -0.93 7.01 22.16
N LEU A 288 -0.95 6.05 23.09
CA LEU A 288 -1.54 4.73 22.87
C LEU A 288 -3.06 4.78 22.77
N THR A 289 -3.72 5.65 23.54
CA THR A 289 -5.17 5.85 23.47
C THR A 289 -5.58 6.51 22.15
N GLU A 290 -4.82 7.50 21.68
CA GLU A 290 -5.02 8.16 20.39
C GLU A 290 -4.79 7.19 19.23
N GLU A 291 -3.75 6.34 19.31
CA GLU A 291 -3.51 5.30 18.31
C GLU A 291 -4.63 4.25 18.31
N HIS A 292 -5.05 3.78 19.47
CA HIS A 292 -6.17 2.83 19.59
C HIS A 292 -7.47 3.41 19.02
N ALA A 293 -7.77 4.68 19.30
CA ALA A 293 -8.92 5.38 18.73
C ALA A 293 -8.83 5.49 17.20
N ARG A 294 -7.63 5.73 16.67
CA ARG A 294 -7.37 5.76 15.22
C ARG A 294 -7.60 4.39 14.59
N GLN A 295 -7.09 3.31 15.19
CA GLN A 295 -7.31 1.95 14.68
C GLN A 295 -8.79 1.55 14.75
N GLN A 296 -9.51 1.92 15.81
CA GLN A 296 -10.97 1.73 15.89
C GLN A 296 -11.74 2.54 14.83
N HIS A 297 -11.27 3.73 14.48
CA HIS A 297 -11.86 4.52 13.39
C HIS A 297 -11.59 3.86 12.03
N ASN A 298 -10.35 3.45 11.78
CA ASN A 298 -9.95 2.75 10.54
C ASN A 298 -10.76 1.47 10.34
N GLU A 299 -10.95 0.68 11.38
CA GLU A 299 -11.77 -0.54 11.33
C GLU A 299 -13.25 -0.25 11.04
N ARG A 300 -13.79 0.86 11.57
CA ARG A 300 -15.16 1.29 11.25
C ARG A 300 -15.30 1.67 9.77
N LEU A 301 -14.33 2.40 9.21
CA LEU A 301 -14.31 2.75 7.78
C LEU A 301 -14.26 1.50 6.91
N ARG A 302 -13.36 0.54 7.22
CA ARG A 302 -13.27 -0.73 6.49
C ARG A 302 -14.60 -1.49 6.50
N LYS A 303 -15.24 -1.62 7.67
CA LYS A 303 -16.56 -2.27 7.79
C LYS A 303 -17.65 -1.54 7.04
N GLN A 304 -17.67 -0.21 7.09
CA GLN A 304 -18.67 0.61 6.41
C GLN A 304 -18.58 0.46 4.89
N PHE A 305 -17.37 0.57 4.34
CA PHE A 305 -17.12 0.33 2.92
C PHE A 305 -17.49 -1.10 2.53
N GLY A 306 -17.04 -2.10 3.31
CA GLY A 306 -17.32 -3.50 3.02
C GLY A 306 -18.81 -3.83 3.03
N ALA A 307 -19.55 -3.32 4.00
CA ALA A 307 -21.00 -3.51 4.09
C ALA A 307 -21.75 -2.93 2.87
N GLN A 308 -21.34 -1.76 2.37
CA GLN A 308 -21.95 -1.17 1.18
C GLN A 308 -21.51 -1.90 -0.10
N ALA A 309 -20.22 -2.16 -0.27
CA ALA A 309 -19.67 -2.83 -1.44
C ALA A 309 -20.26 -4.24 -1.63
N ASN A 310 -20.46 -5.00 -0.54
CA ASN A 310 -21.05 -6.34 -0.57
C ASN A 310 -22.54 -6.35 -0.96
N VAL A 311 -23.23 -5.20 -0.93
CA VAL A 311 -24.59 -5.04 -1.45
C VAL A 311 -24.58 -4.51 -2.88
N ILE A 312 -23.69 -3.55 -3.17
CA ILE A 312 -23.59 -2.90 -4.47
C ILE A 312 -23.08 -3.87 -5.55
N GLY A 313 -22.01 -4.62 -5.26
CA GLY A 313 -21.41 -5.56 -6.22
C GLY A 313 -22.41 -6.56 -6.80
N PRO A 314 -23.11 -7.36 -5.95
CA PRO A 314 -24.14 -8.28 -6.42
C PRO A 314 -25.31 -7.57 -7.13
N TRP A 315 -25.70 -6.38 -6.68
CA TRP A 315 -26.77 -5.62 -7.34
C TRP A 315 -26.41 -5.24 -8.79
N ILE A 316 -25.16 -4.82 -9.03
CA ILE A 316 -24.65 -4.54 -10.38
C ILE A 316 -24.69 -5.81 -11.23
N GLN A 317 -24.23 -6.94 -10.68
CA GLN A 317 -24.23 -8.22 -11.38
C GLN A 317 -25.65 -8.67 -11.75
N THR A 318 -26.59 -8.64 -10.80
CA THR A 318 -27.99 -8.99 -11.07
C THR A 318 -28.62 -8.10 -12.13
N LYS A 319 -28.32 -6.79 -12.13
CA LYS A 319 -28.82 -5.87 -13.16
C LYS A 319 -28.22 -6.13 -14.53
N MET A 320 -26.92 -6.45 -14.61
CA MET A 320 -26.27 -6.87 -15.85
C MET A 320 -26.94 -8.13 -16.43
N GLU A 321 -27.19 -9.13 -15.59
CA GLU A 321 -27.87 -10.38 -16.00
C GLU A 321 -29.33 -10.14 -16.43
N GLU A 322 -30.07 -9.27 -15.74
CA GLU A 322 -31.44 -8.89 -16.12
C GLU A 322 -31.51 -8.17 -17.48
N ILE A 323 -30.57 -7.27 -17.76
CA ILE A 323 -30.48 -6.59 -19.06
C ILE A 323 -30.12 -7.60 -20.15
N GLY A 324 -29.13 -8.48 -19.89
CA GLY A 324 -28.76 -9.54 -20.81
C GLY A 324 -29.92 -10.48 -21.16
N ARG A 325 -30.77 -10.82 -20.17
CA ARG A 325 -31.98 -11.63 -20.41
C ARG A 325 -32.98 -10.96 -21.34
N ILE A 326 -33.15 -9.62 -21.33
CA ILE A 326 -34.09 -8.95 -22.25
C ILE A 326 -33.66 -9.16 -23.71
N SER A 327 -32.36 -9.13 -23.98
CA SER A 327 -31.83 -9.35 -25.32
C SER A 327 -31.99 -10.80 -25.80
N ILE A 328 -32.04 -11.77 -24.87
CA ILE A 328 -32.02 -13.21 -25.18
C ILE A 328 -33.43 -13.83 -25.12
N GLU A 329 -34.20 -13.53 -24.09
CA GLU A 329 -35.50 -14.11 -23.80
C GLU A 329 -36.63 -13.27 -24.43
N MET A 330 -36.45 -12.82 -25.67
CA MET A 330 -37.26 -11.82 -26.40
C MET A 330 -38.78 -12.12 -26.48
N HIS A 331 -39.47 -12.11 -25.34
CA HIS A 331 -40.91 -12.25 -25.21
C HIS A 331 -41.54 -10.86 -25.18
N GLY A 332 -42.63 -10.67 -25.92
CA GLY A 332 -43.34 -9.40 -26.03
C GLY A 332 -42.90 -8.54 -27.22
N THR A 333 -43.54 -7.37 -27.35
CA THR A 333 -43.26 -6.43 -28.43
C THR A 333 -41.94 -5.70 -28.21
N LEU A 334 -41.36 -5.09 -29.25
CA LEU A 334 -40.18 -4.24 -29.12
C LEU A 334 -40.43 -3.07 -28.16
N GLU A 335 -41.67 -2.57 -28.14
CA GLU A 335 -42.15 -1.52 -27.26
C GLU A 335 -42.15 -1.97 -25.78
N ASP A 336 -42.56 -3.21 -25.50
CA ASP A 336 -42.52 -3.78 -24.15
C ASP A 336 -41.07 -3.93 -23.66
N GLN A 337 -40.19 -4.41 -24.53
CA GLN A 337 -38.76 -4.55 -24.23
C GLN A 337 -38.12 -3.18 -23.95
N LEU A 338 -38.40 -2.18 -24.79
CA LEU A 338 -37.93 -0.81 -24.59
C LEU A 338 -38.47 -0.23 -23.27
N ASN A 339 -39.74 -0.44 -22.96
CA ASN A 339 -40.34 0.00 -21.70
C ASN A 339 -39.65 -0.63 -20.48
N HIS A 340 -39.34 -1.93 -20.51
CA HIS A 340 -38.59 -2.59 -19.43
C HIS A 340 -37.16 -2.03 -19.30
N LEU A 341 -36.46 -1.82 -20.41
CA LEU A 341 -35.11 -1.24 -20.40
C LEU A 341 -35.13 0.20 -19.83
N ARG A 342 -36.11 1.03 -20.20
CA ARG A 342 -36.29 2.37 -19.62
C ARG A 342 -36.61 2.34 -18.12
N GLN A 343 -37.33 1.32 -17.64
CA GLN A 343 -37.53 1.12 -16.20
C GLN A 343 -36.22 0.73 -15.49
N TYR A 344 -35.40 -0.14 -16.09
CA TYR A 344 -34.08 -0.47 -15.56
C TYR A 344 -33.13 0.72 -15.57
N GLU A 345 -33.09 1.51 -16.64
CA GLU A 345 -32.33 2.77 -16.71
C GLU A 345 -32.71 3.70 -15.56
N LYS A 346 -34.02 3.90 -15.32
CA LYS A 346 -34.51 4.69 -14.18
C LYS A 346 -34.10 4.10 -12.83
N SER A 347 -34.14 2.78 -12.68
CA SER A 347 -33.67 2.10 -11.48
C SER A 347 -32.17 2.30 -11.24
N ILE A 348 -31.35 2.31 -12.30
CA ILE A 348 -29.91 2.53 -12.24
C ILE A 348 -29.63 3.98 -11.84
N VAL A 349 -30.27 4.96 -12.48
CA VAL A 349 -30.12 6.37 -12.11
C VAL A 349 -30.49 6.62 -10.65
N ASN A 350 -31.55 5.99 -10.15
CA ASN A 350 -31.95 6.10 -8.74
C ASN A 350 -30.97 5.46 -7.75
N TYR A 351 -30.14 4.50 -8.20
CA TYR A 351 -29.17 3.81 -7.35
C TYR A 351 -27.83 4.56 -7.26
N LYS A 352 -27.56 5.49 -8.19
CA LYS A 352 -26.33 6.30 -8.27
C LYS A 352 -25.88 6.93 -6.93
N PRO A 353 -26.77 7.50 -6.08
CA PRO A 353 -26.33 8.09 -4.81
C PRO A 353 -25.61 7.10 -3.87
N LYS A 354 -25.90 5.80 -3.95
CA LYS A 354 -25.20 4.78 -3.14
C LYS A 354 -23.78 4.53 -3.65
N ILE A 355 -23.56 4.64 -4.97
CA ILE A 355 -22.21 4.58 -5.56
C ILE A 355 -21.40 5.80 -5.11
N ASP A 356 -22.02 6.98 -5.12
CA ASP A 356 -21.38 8.22 -4.68
C ASP A 356 -21.05 8.19 -3.18
N GLN A 357 -21.91 7.58 -2.36
CA GLN A 357 -21.62 7.34 -0.95
C GLN A 357 -20.43 6.39 -0.76
N LEU A 358 -20.38 5.28 -1.51
CA LEU A 358 -19.26 4.33 -1.45
C LEU A 358 -17.94 4.98 -1.89
N GLU A 359 -17.98 5.84 -2.91
CA GLU A 359 -16.84 6.64 -3.38
C GLU A 359 -16.34 7.58 -2.28
N GLY A 360 -17.26 8.25 -1.56
CA GLY A 360 -16.92 9.05 -0.38
C GLY A 360 -16.29 8.23 0.75
N ASP A 361 -16.82 7.04 1.04
CA ASP A 361 -16.25 6.14 2.05
C ASP A 361 -14.85 5.63 1.62
N HIS A 362 -14.63 5.39 0.33
CA HIS A 362 -13.33 5.03 -0.21
C HIS A 362 -12.31 6.16 -0.08
N GLN A 363 -12.72 7.40 -0.35
CA GLN A 363 -11.88 8.58 -0.18
C GLN A 363 -11.40 8.72 1.27
N LEU A 364 -12.29 8.52 2.26
CA LEU A 364 -11.94 8.53 3.68
C LEU A 364 -10.93 7.42 4.05
N ILE A 365 -11.07 6.23 3.46
CA ILE A 365 -10.13 5.11 3.64
C ILE A 365 -8.74 5.47 3.09
N GLN A 366 -8.68 6.08 1.90
CA GLN A 366 -7.43 6.52 1.28
C GLN A 366 -6.74 7.63 2.08
N GLU A 367 -7.49 8.62 2.54
CA GLU A 367 -6.98 9.71 3.39
C GLU A 367 -6.45 9.18 4.74
N ALA A 368 -7.04 8.10 5.26
CA ALA A 368 -6.56 7.39 6.44
C ALA A 368 -5.37 6.44 6.17
N LEU A 369 -4.86 6.37 4.93
CA LEU A 369 -3.76 5.51 4.48
C LEU A 369 -4.02 4.01 4.71
N ILE A 370 -5.26 3.58 4.53
CA ILE A 370 -5.70 2.19 4.64
C ILE A 370 -5.76 1.60 3.23
N PHE A 371 -5.01 0.53 2.96
CA PHE A 371 -4.92 -0.08 1.62
C PHE A 371 -5.51 -1.49 1.55
N ASP A 372 -5.89 -2.05 2.69
CA ASP A 372 -6.46 -3.38 2.82
C ASP A 372 -7.86 -3.32 3.45
N ASN A 373 -8.75 -4.19 2.98
CA ASN A 373 -10.06 -4.36 3.60
C ASN A 373 -10.46 -5.83 3.62
N LYS A 374 -10.33 -6.48 4.78
CA LYS A 374 -10.70 -7.89 4.99
C LYS A 374 -12.20 -8.18 4.98
N HIS A 375 -13.05 -7.14 4.98
CA HIS A 375 -14.51 -7.29 5.08
C HIS A 375 -15.21 -7.39 3.73
N THR A 376 -14.47 -7.29 2.61
CA THR A 376 -15.04 -7.40 1.27
C THR A 376 -13.97 -7.83 0.26
N ASN A 377 -14.39 -8.62 -0.74
CA ASN A 377 -13.57 -8.94 -1.91
C ASN A 377 -13.72 -7.91 -3.03
N TYR A 378 -14.65 -6.96 -2.89
CA TYR A 378 -14.86 -5.89 -3.85
C TYR A 378 -13.92 -4.73 -3.54
N THR A 379 -13.09 -4.36 -4.51
CA THR A 379 -12.33 -3.11 -4.48
C THR A 379 -13.18 -2.00 -5.08
N MET A 380 -12.86 -0.74 -4.80
CA MET A 380 -13.56 0.37 -5.44
C MET A 380 -13.44 0.31 -6.96
N GLU A 381 -12.29 -0.19 -7.48
CA GLU A 381 -12.08 -0.37 -8.91
C GLU A 381 -13.03 -1.41 -9.52
N HIS A 382 -13.26 -2.55 -8.84
CA HIS A 382 -14.26 -3.52 -9.29
C HIS A 382 -15.66 -2.89 -9.40
N ILE A 383 -16.04 -2.04 -8.44
CA ILE A 383 -17.34 -1.36 -8.44
C ILE A 383 -17.43 -0.30 -9.54
N ARG A 384 -16.39 0.52 -9.75
CA ARG A 384 -16.38 1.53 -10.83
C ARG A 384 -16.50 0.89 -12.20
N VAL A 385 -15.67 -0.12 -12.48
CA VAL A 385 -15.69 -0.83 -13.77
C VAL A 385 -17.05 -1.50 -13.98
N GLY A 386 -17.57 -2.21 -12.98
CA GLY A 386 -18.89 -2.85 -13.08
C GLY A 386 -20.03 -1.84 -13.30
N TRP A 387 -19.98 -0.68 -12.64
CA TRP A 387 -20.99 0.37 -12.78
C TRP A 387 -20.94 1.05 -14.16
N GLU A 388 -19.77 1.43 -14.64
CA GLU A 388 -19.58 2.03 -15.97
C GLU A 388 -19.95 1.04 -17.08
N GLN A 389 -19.61 -0.24 -16.90
CA GLN A 389 -20.02 -1.29 -17.81
C GLN A 389 -21.55 -1.46 -17.83
N LEU A 390 -22.22 -1.39 -16.68
CA LEU A 390 -23.68 -1.45 -16.58
C LEU A 390 -24.34 -0.27 -17.31
N LEU A 391 -23.85 0.95 -17.12
CA LEU A 391 -24.33 2.15 -17.83
C LEU A 391 -24.16 2.03 -19.34
N THR A 392 -23.00 1.55 -19.78
CA THR A 392 -22.72 1.35 -21.20
C THR A 392 -23.61 0.27 -21.80
N THR A 393 -23.84 -0.82 -21.06
CA THR A 393 -24.64 -1.96 -21.51
C THR A 393 -26.11 -1.56 -21.67
N ILE A 394 -26.72 -0.91 -20.67
CA ILE A 394 -28.12 -0.46 -20.78
C ILE A 394 -28.30 0.53 -21.94
N ALA A 395 -27.39 1.49 -22.10
CA ALA A 395 -27.46 2.47 -23.18
C ALA A 395 -27.35 1.82 -24.57
N ARG A 396 -26.44 0.85 -24.72
CA ARG A 396 -26.27 0.11 -25.96
C ARG A 396 -27.51 -0.72 -26.30
N THR A 397 -28.03 -1.48 -25.33
CA THR A 397 -29.21 -2.33 -25.55
C THR A 397 -30.46 -1.50 -25.85
N ILE A 398 -30.64 -0.34 -25.22
CA ILE A 398 -31.72 0.60 -25.57
C ILE A 398 -31.57 1.05 -27.03
N ASN A 399 -30.38 1.52 -27.43
CA ASN A 399 -30.15 1.97 -28.81
C ASN A 399 -30.35 0.83 -29.83
N GLU A 400 -29.95 -0.40 -29.50
CA GLU A 400 -30.17 -1.58 -30.34
C GLU A 400 -31.67 -1.84 -30.54
N VAL A 401 -32.47 -1.81 -29.47
CA VAL A 401 -33.93 -2.00 -29.55
C VAL A 401 -34.60 -0.84 -30.30
N GLU A 402 -34.17 0.40 -30.07
CA GLU A 402 -34.67 1.58 -30.80
C GLU A 402 -34.39 1.47 -32.31
N ASN A 403 -33.19 1.03 -32.70
CA ASN A 403 -32.86 0.78 -34.10
C ASN A 403 -33.68 -0.37 -34.70
N GLN A 404 -33.95 -1.44 -33.95
CA GLN A 404 -34.83 -2.52 -34.41
C GLN A 404 -36.25 -2.00 -34.68
N ILE A 405 -36.78 -1.11 -33.84
CA ILE A 405 -38.10 -0.47 -34.04
C ILE A 405 -38.08 0.37 -35.32
N LEU A 406 -37.04 1.19 -35.52
CA LEU A 406 -36.90 2.02 -36.70
C LEU A 406 -36.83 1.20 -37.99
N THR A 407 -36.05 0.11 -38.02
CA THR A 407 -35.96 -0.78 -39.18
C THR A 407 -37.29 -1.50 -39.45
N ARG A 408 -37.97 -1.97 -38.40
CA ARG A 408 -39.30 -2.59 -38.51
C ARG A 408 -40.29 -1.63 -39.16
N ASP A 409 -40.36 -0.40 -38.65
CA ASP A 409 -41.33 0.61 -39.08
C ASP A 409 -41.03 1.14 -40.49
N ALA A 410 -39.74 1.36 -40.82
CA ALA A 410 -39.32 1.84 -42.13
C ALA A 410 -39.58 0.83 -43.25
N LYS A 411 -39.47 -0.47 -42.94
CA LYS A 411 -39.62 -1.56 -43.92
C LYS A 411 -40.99 -2.26 -43.86
N GLY A 412 -41.89 -1.80 -42.98
CA GLY A 412 -43.23 -2.36 -42.84
C GLY A 412 -43.28 -3.81 -42.36
N ILE A 413 -42.30 -4.25 -41.55
CA ILE A 413 -42.21 -5.63 -41.07
C ILE A 413 -43.32 -5.89 -40.04
N SER A 414 -44.17 -6.88 -40.28
CA SER A 414 -45.22 -7.26 -39.33
C SER A 414 -44.65 -7.87 -38.04
N GLN A 415 -45.40 -7.82 -36.94
CA GLN A 415 -44.97 -8.41 -35.67
C GLN A 415 -44.77 -9.94 -35.78
N GLU A 416 -45.54 -10.62 -36.63
CA GLU A 416 -45.41 -12.05 -36.88
C GLU A 416 -44.11 -12.36 -37.63
N GLN A 417 -43.78 -11.63 -38.70
CA GLN A 417 -42.51 -11.77 -39.42
C GLN A 417 -41.31 -11.43 -38.54
N MET A 418 -41.42 -10.42 -37.67
CA MET A 418 -40.38 -10.10 -36.71
C MET A 418 -40.16 -11.24 -35.71
N ASN A 419 -41.24 -11.88 -35.25
CA ASN A 419 -41.16 -13.04 -34.38
C ASN A 419 -40.58 -14.26 -35.11
N GLU A 420 -40.86 -14.45 -36.39
CA GLU A 420 -40.24 -15.49 -37.22
C GLU A 420 -38.74 -15.26 -37.40
N PHE A 421 -38.30 -14.04 -37.75
CA PHE A 421 -36.88 -13.70 -37.83
C PHE A 421 -36.15 -13.94 -36.52
N ARG A 422 -36.78 -13.59 -35.39
CA ARG A 422 -36.24 -13.89 -34.04
C ARG A 422 -36.17 -15.36 -33.76
N ALA A 423 -37.22 -16.12 -34.06
CA ALA A 423 -37.26 -17.55 -33.81
C ALA A 423 -36.18 -18.27 -34.61
N SER A 424 -36.00 -17.89 -35.87
CA SER A 424 -34.94 -18.40 -36.75
C SER A 424 -33.55 -18.04 -36.21
N PHE A 425 -33.29 -16.77 -35.88
CA PHE A 425 -31.99 -16.36 -35.36
C PHE A 425 -31.65 -17.06 -34.02
N ASN A 426 -32.59 -17.08 -33.08
CA ASN A 426 -32.40 -17.71 -31.76
C ASN A 426 -32.27 -19.24 -31.81
N HIS A 427 -32.69 -19.89 -32.90
CA HIS A 427 -32.50 -21.32 -33.09
C HIS A 427 -31.03 -21.68 -33.34
N PHE A 428 -30.33 -20.79 -34.06
CA PHE A 428 -28.95 -20.97 -34.49
C PHE A 428 -27.94 -20.17 -33.64
N ASP A 429 -28.38 -19.26 -32.77
CA ASP A 429 -27.52 -18.58 -31.77
C ASP A 429 -27.08 -19.57 -30.67
N ARG A 430 -26.00 -20.33 -30.92
CA ARG A 430 -25.35 -21.22 -29.95
C ARG A 430 -23.88 -20.83 -29.74
N VAL A 431 -23.37 -21.05 -28.54
CA VAL A 431 -21.93 -20.87 -28.24
C VAL A 431 -21.09 -21.86 -29.06
N SER A 432 -20.30 -21.34 -30.00
CA SER A 432 -19.28 -22.12 -30.69
C SER A 432 -18.21 -22.59 -29.71
N SER A 433 -18.09 -23.91 -29.56
CA SER A 433 -17.05 -24.55 -28.77
C SER A 433 -15.76 -24.55 -29.60
N THR A 434 -14.90 -23.54 -29.46
CA THR A 434 -13.55 -23.60 -30.04
C THR A 434 -12.59 -24.35 -29.10
N PRO A 435 -11.74 -25.26 -29.63
CA PRO A 435 -10.77 -26.00 -28.81
C PRO A 435 -9.61 -25.09 -28.43
N ALA A 436 -9.24 -25.13 -27.15
CA ALA A 436 -8.04 -24.49 -26.63
C ALA A 436 -6.79 -25.03 -27.33
N LEU A 437 -6.18 -24.21 -28.22
CA LEU A 437 -4.81 -24.39 -28.66
C LEU A 437 -3.91 -23.44 -27.86
N ALA A 438 -2.88 -24.05 -27.29
CA ALA A 438 -1.85 -23.44 -26.48
C ALA A 438 -1.14 -22.28 -27.19
N GLU A 439 -1.08 -21.12 -26.55
CA GLU A 439 0.01 -20.17 -26.75
C GLU A 439 0.68 -19.86 -25.42
N GLY A 440 1.96 -20.25 -25.34
CA GLY A 440 2.87 -19.77 -24.33
C GLY A 440 3.46 -18.41 -24.72
N SER A 441 3.24 -17.44 -23.84
CA SER A 441 4.11 -16.28 -23.49
C SER A 441 4.33 -15.16 -24.53
N PRO A 442 4.71 -13.92 -24.11
CA PRO A 442 4.82 -13.34 -22.77
C PRO A 442 3.99 -12.04 -22.58
N GLY A 443 3.77 -11.67 -21.31
CA GLY A 443 3.05 -10.45 -20.92
C GLY A 443 3.73 -9.13 -21.30
N PRO A 444 2.98 -8.01 -21.26
CA PRO A 444 3.43 -6.72 -21.76
C PRO A 444 4.51 -6.08 -20.88
N ARG A 445 5.54 -5.58 -21.56
CA ARG A 445 6.59 -4.70 -21.02
C ARG A 445 5.96 -3.41 -20.51
N ALA A 446 6.13 -3.12 -19.22
CA ALA A 446 6.03 -1.77 -18.68
C ALA A 446 7.19 -0.91 -19.23
N LEU A 447 6.83 0.25 -19.75
CA LEU A 447 7.76 1.31 -20.16
C LEU A 447 8.31 2.00 -18.90
N GLU A 448 9.55 1.68 -18.52
CA GLU A 448 10.31 2.50 -17.58
C GLU A 448 10.88 3.73 -18.29
N GLY A 449 10.41 4.90 -17.86
CA GLY A 449 11.01 6.18 -18.16
C GLY A 449 12.28 6.39 -17.33
N THR A 450 13.33 6.80 -18.02
CA THR A 450 14.64 7.22 -17.52
C THR A 450 14.56 8.29 -16.43
N ALA A 451 15.22 8.07 -15.29
CA ALA A 451 15.77 9.13 -14.45
C ALA A 451 17.14 8.68 -13.93
N GLN A 452 18.17 9.48 -14.23
CA GLN A 452 19.55 9.28 -13.86
C GLN A 452 19.80 9.60 -12.37
N GLY A 453 20.62 8.77 -11.72
CA GLY A 453 21.67 9.23 -10.80
C GLY A 453 21.34 9.34 -9.29
N MET A 454 21.79 8.36 -8.50
CA MET A 454 22.75 8.51 -7.39
C MET A 454 23.11 7.14 -6.79
N GLY A 455 24.38 6.99 -6.37
CA GLY A 455 25.06 5.71 -6.09
C GLY A 455 24.73 5.01 -4.75
N PRO A 456 25.40 3.87 -4.46
CA PRO A 456 24.88 2.79 -3.60
C PRO A 456 25.62 2.62 -2.25
N LEU A 457 25.01 1.80 -1.35
CA LEU A 457 25.55 0.70 -0.49
C LEU A 457 24.73 0.53 0.84
N PRO A 458 24.81 -0.58 1.61
CA PRO A 458 24.33 -1.93 1.29
C PRO A 458 23.65 -2.71 2.46
N GLY A 459 23.04 -3.86 2.18
CA GLY A 459 23.05 -5.03 3.08
C GLY A 459 21.69 -5.66 3.45
N GLN A 460 21.38 -6.85 2.91
CA GLN A 460 21.45 -8.14 3.64
C GLN A 460 20.67 -9.28 2.94
N VAL A 461 21.45 -10.30 2.52
CA VAL A 461 21.27 -11.76 2.67
C VAL A 461 19.99 -12.46 2.16
N LYS A 462 20.16 -13.14 1.01
CA LYS A 462 19.38 -14.29 0.52
C LYS A 462 19.56 -15.53 1.41
N ARG A 463 18.48 -16.27 1.69
CA ARG A 463 18.55 -17.71 2.05
C ARG A 463 17.66 -18.55 1.13
N ARG A 464 18.29 -19.56 0.52
CA ARG A 464 17.71 -20.66 -0.26
C ARG A 464 17.07 -21.71 0.67
N ARG A 465 16.01 -22.38 0.24
CA ARG A 465 15.66 -23.74 0.68
C ARG A 465 15.75 -24.70 -0.51
N GLY A 466 16.58 -25.73 -0.35
CA GLY A 466 16.61 -26.91 -1.21
C GLY A 466 15.56 -27.93 -0.74
N ARG A 467 15.10 -28.73 -1.69
CA ARG A 467 14.14 -29.83 -1.52
C ARG A 467 14.93 -31.12 -1.77
N GLU A 468 14.97 -32.00 -0.77
CA GLU A 468 15.54 -33.35 -0.90
C GLU A 468 14.46 -34.36 -1.29
N GLU A 469 14.88 -35.29 -2.13
CA GLU A 469 14.17 -36.45 -2.65
C GLU A 469 14.27 -37.61 -1.66
N LEU A 470 13.23 -38.46 -1.60
CA LEU A 470 13.35 -39.85 -1.17
C LEU A 470 12.54 -40.74 -2.11
N GLN A 471 13.24 -41.68 -2.73
CA GLN A 471 12.75 -42.71 -3.64
C GLN A 471 13.10 -44.09 -3.05
N SER A 472 12.15 -45.03 -3.09
CA SER A 472 12.32 -46.48 -2.83
C SER A 472 10.94 -47.14 -3.02
N ALA A 473 10.71 -48.32 -3.62
CA ALA A 473 11.41 -49.22 -4.54
C ALA A 473 10.40 -50.33 -4.95
N CYS A 474 10.47 -50.80 -6.20
CA CYS A 474 10.17 -52.15 -6.77
C CYS A 474 8.84 -52.91 -6.56
N SER A 475 8.07 -53.03 -7.66
CA SER A 475 7.57 -54.24 -8.38
C SER A 475 7.45 -55.64 -7.70
N ASP A 476 6.28 -56.30 -7.79
CA ASP A 476 5.96 -57.40 -8.76
C ASP A 476 4.63 -58.19 -8.49
N SER A 477 3.74 -58.25 -9.53
CA SER A 477 2.78 -59.32 -9.99
C SER A 477 1.74 -60.00 -9.04
N PRO A 478 0.63 -60.67 -9.50
CA PRO A 478 0.05 -60.92 -10.84
C PRO A 478 -1.50 -60.60 -10.95
N PRO A 479 -2.20 -60.83 -12.10
CA PRO A 479 -3.63 -60.51 -12.27
C PRO A 479 -4.55 -61.73 -12.05
N PRO A 480 -5.86 -61.53 -11.80
CA PRO A 480 -6.86 -62.56 -12.05
C PRO A 480 -7.84 -62.18 -13.17
N GLN A 481 -8.20 -63.20 -13.94
CA GLN A 481 -9.12 -63.20 -15.06
C GLN A 481 -10.60 -63.24 -14.63
N ALA A 482 -11.44 -62.64 -15.49
CA ALA A 482 -12.78 -63.03 -15.95
C ALA A 482 -13.88 -63.39 -14.93
N GLY A 483 -15.01 -62.67 -15.04
CA GLY A 483 -16.30 -63.05 -14.48
C GLY A 483 -17.47 -62.30 -15.12
N LEU A 484 -18.01 -62.84 -16.21
CA LEU A 484 -19.32 -62.49 -16.76
C LEU A 484 -20.43 -62.89 -15.78
N ARG A 485 -21.35 -61.97 -15.45
CA ARG A 485 -22.79 -62.27 -15.22
C ARG A 485 -23.65 -61.00 -15.20
N SER A 486 -24.38 -60.86 -16.31
CA SER A 486 -25.77 -60.42 -16.55
C SER A 486 -26.63 -59.84 -15.41
N CYS A 487 -27.38 -58.78 -15.72
CA CYS A 487 -28.84 -58.56 -15.53
C CYS A 487 -29.21 -57.10 -15.97
N PRO A 488 -30.49 -56.69 -16.10
CA PRO A 488 -31.32 -56.88 -17.30
C PRO A 488 -31.92 -55.57 -17.86
N GLY A 489 -32.31 -55.61 -19.13
CA GLY A 489 -33.42 -54.86 -19.75
C GLY A 489 -33.62 -53.38 -19.40
N ASP A 490 -33.25 -52.51 -20.35
CA ASP A 490 -34.23 -51.55 -20.85
C ASP A 490 -34.12 -51.48 -22.37
N HIS A 491 -35.26 -51.70 -23.04
CA HIS A 491 -35.39 -51.62 -24.48
C HIS A 491 -35.48 -50.14 -24.89
N SER A 492 -34.34 -49.47 -25.02
CA SER A 492 -34.21 -48.31 -25.90
C SER A 492 -33.45 -48.77 -27.14
N GLY A 493 -34.08 -48.73 -28.31
CA GLY A 493 -33.48 -49.09 -29.59
C GLY A 493 -32.42 -48.09 -30.06
N THR A 494 -31.38 -47.89 -29.25
CA THR A 494 -30.29 -46.94 -29.49
C THR A 494 -28.96 -47.66 -29.26
N LEU A 495 -28.18 -47.83 -30.34
CA LEU A 495 -26.81 -48.33 -30.26
C LEU A 495 -25.92 -47.29 -29.57
N GLY A 496 -25.10 -47.73 -28.61
CA GLY A 496 -24.13 -46.86 -27.96
C GLY A 496 -22.91 -46.53 -28.86
N PRO A 497 -22.12 -45.48 -28.55
CA PRO A 497 -20.95 -45.06 -29.34
C PRO A 497 -19.92 -46.18 -29.56
N GLU A 498 -19.75 -47.07 -28.59
CA GLU A 498 -18.81 -48.21 -28.68
C GLU A 498 -19.35 -49.37 -29.52
N GLU A 499 -20.67 -49.56 -29.58
CA GLU A 499 -21.31 -50.56 -30.45
C GLU A 499 -21.29 -50.12 -31.92
N PHE A 500 -21.46 -48.81 -32.18
CA PHE A 500 -21.30 -48.21 -33.51
C PHE A 500 -19.85 -48.36 -34.01
N LYS A 501 -18.88 -48.12 -33.13
CA LYS A 501 -17.45 -48.32 -33.41
C LYS A 501 -17.11 -49.78 -33.74
N ALA A 502 -17.72 -50.75 -33.03
CA ALA A 502 -17.57 -52.17 -33.31
C ALA A 502 -18.18 -52.57 -34.67
N CYS A 503 -19.28 -51.93 -35.08
CA CYS A 503 -19.93 -52.16 -36.37
C CYS A 503 -19.05 -51.71 -37.55
N LEU A 504 -18.44 -50.52 -37.44
CA LEU A 504 -17.50 -49.99 -38.44
C LEU A 504 -16.23 -50.87 -38.57
N ILE A 505 -15.73 -51.39 -37.45
CA ILE A 505 -14.60 -52.33 -37.45
C ILE A 505 -14.99 -53.65 -38.14
N SER A 506 -16.22 -54.14 -37.95
CA SER A 506 -16.72 -55.37 -38.59
C SER A 506 -16.89 -55.25 -40.12
N LEU A 507 -17.10 -54.03 -40.60
CA LEU A 507 -17.20 -53.67 -42.02
C LEU A 507 -15.81 -53.38 -42.65
N GLY A 508 -14.73 -53.51 -41.88
CA GLY A 508 -13.35 -53.40 -42.39
C GLY A 508 -12.71 -52.01 -42.28
N TYR A 509 -13.34 -51.06 -41.57
CA TYR A 509 -12.79 -49.72 -41.37
C TYR A 509 -11.90 -49.66 -40.12
N ASP A 510 -10.63 -49.26 -40.30
CA ASP A 510 -9.65 -49.11 -39.21
C ASP A 510 -9.73 -47.70 -38.61
N ILE A 511 -10.10 -47.62 -37.33
CA ILE A 511 -10.25 -46.37 -36.58
C ILE A 511 -9.12 -46.31 -35.53
N GLY A 512 -7.88 -46.21 -35.99
CA GLY A 512 -6.69 -46.21 -35.14
C GLY A 512 -5.46 -45.47 -35.69
N ASN A 513 -5.19 -44.28 -35.12
CA ASN A 513 -3.89 -43.59 -34.94
C ASN A 513 -2.70 -43.93 -35.88
N ASP A 514 -2.83 -43.78 -37.20
CA ASP A 514 -1.68 -43.71 -38.12
C ASP A 514 -1.74 -42.42 -38.97
N PRO A 515 -0.80 -41.46 -38.81
CA PRO A 515 -0.86 -40.17 -39.50
C PRO A 515 -0.66 -40.21 -41.03
N GLN A 516 -0.42 -41.37 -41.66
CA GLN A 516 -0.02 -41.45 -43.07
C GLN A 516 -0.88 -42.30 -44.01
N LYS A 517 -2.08 -42.76 -43.62
CA LYS A 517 -3.01 -43.40 -44.58
C LYS A 517 -4.28 -42.58 -44.80
N LYS A 518 -4.29 -41.80 -45.89
CA LYS A 518 -5.49 -41.14 -46.43
C LYS A 518 -6.33 -42.12 -47.25
N THR A 519 -7.57 -42.33 -46.82
CA THR A 519 -8.82 -42.36 -47.63
C THR A 519 -9.97 -42.83 -46.73
N GLY A 520 -10.21 -42.13 -45.62
CA GLY A 520 -11.34 -42.37 -44.72
C GLY A 520 -12.62 -41.66 -45.18
N MET A 521 -13.08 -41.95 -46.40
CA MET A 521 -14.37 -41.46 -46.88
C MET A 521 -15.27 -42.68 -47.04
N MET A 522 -16.20 -42.84 -46.10
CA MET A 522 -17.26 -43.85 -46.17
C MET A 522 -18.13 -43.52 -47.38
N ASP A 523 -18.29 -44.46 -48.31
CA ASP A 523 -19.13 -44.21 -49.47
C ASP A 523 -20.63 -44.27 -49.10
N THR A 524 -21.46 -43.76 -50.01
CA THR A 524 -22.91 -43.68 -49.82
C THR A 524 -23.60 -45.03 -49.64
N ASP A 525 -23.01 -46.12 -50.15
CA ASP A 525 -23.60 -47.45 -50.08
C ASP A 525 -23.24 -48.13 -48.75
N ASP A 526 -22.03 -47.90 -48.24
CA ASP A 526 -21.58 -48.34 -46.92
C ASP A 526 -22.31 -47.59 -45.80
N PHE A 527 -22.53 -46.28 -45.95
CA PHE A 527 -23.34 -45.48 -45.02
C PHE A 527 -24.80 -45.98 -44.98
N ARG A 528 -25.37 -46.34 -46.14
CA ARG A 528 -26.70 -46.98 -46.24
C ARG A 528 -26.74 -48.34 -45.54
N ALA A 529 -25.73 -49.19 -45.72
CA ALA A 529 -25.67 -50.50 -45.08
C ALA A 529 -25.61 -50.38 -43.54
N CYS A 530 -24.90 -49.37 -43.02
CA CYS A 530 -24.86 -49.07 -41.59
C CYS A 530 -26.23 -48.63 -41.04
N LEU A 531 -26.95 -47.76 -41.75
CA LEU A 531 -28.29 -47.32 -41.34
C LEU A 531 -29.32 -48.47 -41.35
N ILE A 532 -29.25 -49.36 -42.33
CA ILE A 532 -30.12 -50.56 -42.40
C ILE A 532 -29.80 -51.55 -41.27
N SER A 533 -28.52 -51.74 -40.94
CA SER A 533 -28.05 -52.58 -39.82
C SER A 533 -28.54 -52.07 -38.46
N MET A 534 -28.65 -50.75 -38.30
CA MET A 534 -29.16 -50.08 -37.10
C MET A 534 -30.69 -50.05 -37.02
N GLY A 535 -31.40 -50.68 -37.97
CA GLY A 535 -32.86 -50.85 -37.95
C GLY A 535 -33.66 -49.71 -38.56
N TYR A 536 -33.02 -48.72 -39.20
CA TYR A 536 -33.71 -47.63 -39.89
C TYR A 536 -34.14 -48.08 -41.29
N ASN A 537 -35.44 -48.09 -41.55
CA ASN A 537 -35.99 -48.52 -42.83
C ASN A 537 -36.08 -47.32 -43.77
N MET A 538 -35.18 -47.23 -44.74
CA MET A 538 -35.17 -46.17 -45.75
C MET A 538 -36.28 -46.41 -46.76
N ASP A 539 -37.17 -45.44 -46.95
CA ASP A 539 -38.16 -45.47 -48.02
C ASP A 539 -37.46 -45.62 -49.38
N HIS A 540 -38.15 -46.17 -50.38
CA HIS A 540 -37.60 -46.43 -51.72
C HIS A 540 -37.10 -45.19 -52.49
N SER A 541 -37.17 -43.99 -51.90
CA SER A 541 -36.57 -42.73 -52.37
C SER A 541 -35.18 -42.43 -51.81
N GLY A 542 -34.75 -43.08 -50.73
CA GLY A 542 -33.44 -42.88 -50.12
C GLY A 542 -33.25 -41.59 -49.33
N THR A 543 -34.33 -41.01 -48.78
CA THR A 543 -34.35 -39.75 -48.03
C THR A 543 -34.81 -40.00 -46.58
N LEU A 544 -34.07 -39.48 -45.59
CA LEU A 544 -34.47 -39.53 -44.17
C LEU A 544 -35.53 -38.48 -43.84
N GLY A 545 -36.57 -38.85 -43.09
CA GLY A 545 -37.56 -37.91 -42.60
C GLY A 545 -37.00 -36.96 -41.52
N PRO A 546 -37.61 -35.78 -41.29
CA PRO A 546 -37.09 -34.76 -40.36
C PRO A 546 -36.89 -35.25 -38.92
N GLU A 547 -37.78 -36.11 -38.41
CA GLU A 547 -37.69 -36.67 -37.06
C GLU A 547 -36.63 -37.79 -36.94
N GLU A 548 -36.39 -38.54 -38.02
CA GLU A 548 -35.38 -39.59 -38.08
C GLU A 548 -33.97 -38.98 -38.23
N PHE A 549 -33.87 -37.88 -38.97
CA PHE A 549 -32.65 -37.06 -39.07
C PHE A 549 -32.28 -36.44 -37.71
N LYS A 550 -33.29 -35.96 -36.96
CA LYS A 550 -33.13 -35.44 -35.59
C LYS A 550 -32.66 -36.51 -34.61
N ALA A 551 -33.20 -37.72 -34.67
CA ALA A 551 -32.75 -38.85 -33.84
C ALA A 551 -31.31 -39.30 -34.18
N CYS A 552 -30.93 -39.21 -35.46
CA CYS A 552 -29.57 -39.51 -35.93
C CYS A 552 -28.54 -38.50 -35.41
N LEU A 553 -28.88 -37.20 -35.38
CA LEU A 553 -28.02 -36.15 -34.84
C LEU A 553 -27.80 -36.27 -33.32
N ILE A 554 -28.85 -36.61 -32.57
CA ILE A 554 -28.75 -36.87 -31.12
C ILE A 554 -27.84 -38.08 -30.84
N SER A 555 -27.93 -39.14 -31.65
CA SER A 555 -27.09 -40.34 -31.50
C SER A 555 -25.62 -40.12 -31.89
N LEU A 556 -25.33 -39.12 -32.72
CA LEU A 556 -23.97 -38.69 -33.11
C LEU A 556 -23.32 -37.74 -32.09
N GLY A 557 -23.98 -37.47 -30.96
CA GLY A 557 -23.44 -36.62 -29.89
C GLY A 557 -23.65 -35.11 -30.10
N TYR A 558 -24.48 -34.71 -31.08
CA TYR A 558 -24.95 -33.32 -31.18
C TYR A 558 -26.09 -33.12 -30.18
N ASP A 559 -25.77 -32.47 -29.05
CA ASP A 559 -26.74 -32.18 -28.01
C ASP A 559 -27.83 -31.23 -28.53
N ILE A 560 -29.06 -31.74 -28.63
CA ILE A 560 -30.28 -30.95 -28.86
C ILE A 560 -30.90 -30.62 -27.48
N GLY A 561 -30.05 -30.29 -26.51
CA GLY A 561 -30.41 -29.69 -25.23
C GLY A 561 -30.63 -28.19 -25.39
N ASN A 562 -31.89 -27.77 -25.25
CA ASN A 562 -32.30 -26.37 -25.21
C ASN A 562 -31.88 -25.76 -23.86
N ASP A 563 -30.60 -25.42 -23.69
CA ASP A 563 -30.05 -24.81 -22.46
C ASP A 563 -30.06 -23.27 -22.59
N PRO A 564 -30.90 -22.53 -21.84
CA PRO A 564 -31.05 -21.07 -21.98
C PRO A 564 -29.77 -20.26 -21.69
N GLN A 565 -28.75 -20.89 -21.09
CA GLN A 565 -27.52 -20.23 -20.61
C GLN A 565 -26.42 -20.02 -21.67
N LYS A 566 -26.66 -20.36 -22.95
CA LYS A 566 -25.65 -20.30 -24.03
C LYS A 566 -26.10 -19.57 -25.30
N LYS A 567 -26.81 -18.45 -25.16
CA LYS A 567 -27.19 -17.57 -26.27
C LYS A 567 -26.39 -16.28 -26.21
N THR A 568 -25.74 -15.91 -27.31
CA THR A 568 -24.75 -14.82 -27.33
C THR A 568 -25.29 -13.53 -27.94
N GLY A 569 -26.46 -13.58 -28.57
CA GLY A 569 -27.02 -12.48 -29.37
C GLY A 569 -26.26 -12.25 -30.68
N MET A 570 -25.32 -13.14 -31.02
CA MET A 570 -24.50 -13.09 -32.23
C MET A 570 -24.42 -14.49 -32.83
N MET A 571 -24.68 -14.60 -34.12
CA MET A 571 -24.61 -15.86 -34.84
C MET A 571 -23.26 -15.96 -35.55
N ASP A 572 -22.55 -17.07 -35.41
CA ASP A 572 -21.28 -17.22 -36.11
C ASP A 572 -21.48 -17.45 -37.63
N THR A 573 -20.38 -17.50 -38.37
CA THR A 573 -20.41 -17.60 -39.83
C THR A 573 -21.05 -18.92 -40.31
N ASP A 574 -20.82 -20.02 -39.59
CA ASP A 574 -21.32 -21.34 -39.97
C ASP A 574 -22.80 -21.48 -39.61
N ASP A 575 -23.20 -20.98 -38.44
CA ASP A 575 -24.58 -20.92 -37.98
C ASP A 575 -25.42 -19.99 -38.86
N PHE A 576 -24.86 -18.86 -39.32
CA PHE A 576 -25.54 -17.97 -40.26
C PHE A 576 -25.76 -18.65 -41.61
N ARG A 577 -24.77 -19.39 -42.11
CA ARG A 577 -24.91 -20.19 -43.33
C ARG A 577 -26.02 -21.23 -43.19
N ALA A 578 -26.04 -21.95 -42.06
CA ALA A 578 -27.08 -22.94 -41.76
C ALA A 578 -28.47 -22.30 -41.65
N CYS A 579 -28.57 -21.13 -41.03
CA CYS A 579 -29.81 -20.36 -40.90
C CYS A 579 -30.37 -19.96 -42.28
N LEU A 580 -29.54 -19.42 -43.17
CA LEU A 580 -29.97 -19.04 -44.53
C LEU A 580 -30.45 -20.26 -45.33
N ILE A 581 -29.73 -21.39 -45.25
CA ILE A 581 -30.12 -22.64 -45.90
C ILE A 581 -31.46 -23.14 -45.36
N SER A 582 -31.67 -23.08 -44.04
CA SER A 582 -32.92 -23.43 -43.36
C SER A 582 -34.11 -22.57 -43.80
N MET A 583 -33.87 -21.32 -44.21
CA MET A 583 -34.90 -20.41 -44.72
C MET A 583 -35.11 -20.54 -46.23
N GLY A 584 -34.41 -21.47 -46.89
CA GLY A 584 -34.57 -21.78 -48.32
C GLY A 584 -33.59 -21.08 -49.27
N TYR A 585 -32.61 -20.34 -48.74
CA TYR A 585 -31.57 -19.68 -49.53
C TYR A 585 -30.41 -20.64 -49.79
N ASN A 586 -30.41 -21.33 -50.93
CA ASN A 586 -29.31 -22.21 -51.35
C ASN A 586 -28.31 -21.43 -52.21
N MET A 587 -27.22 -20.96 -51.59
CA MET A 587 -26.27 -20.02 -52.19
C MET A 587 -24.86 -20.61 -52.26
N GLY A 588 -24.14 -20.34 -53.35
CA GLY A 588 -22.76 -20.79 -53.54
C GLY A 588 -21.74 -20.04 -52.66
N GLU A 589 -20.53 -20.58 -52.51
CA GLU A 589 -19.46 -20.02 -51.66
C GLU A 589 -19.17 -18.53 -51.94
N ALA A 590 -19.18 -18.14 -53.21
CA ALA A 590 -18.90 -16.77 -53.64
C ALA A 590 -20.04 -15.79 -53.31
N GLU A 591 -21.28 -16.27 -53.32
CA GLU A 591 -22.46 -15.48 -52.99
C GLU A 591 -22.57 -15.29 -51.49
N PHE A 592 -22.33 -16.36 -50.72
CA PHE A 592 -22.26 -16.28 -49.26
C PHE A 592 -21.14 -15.34 -48.79
N ALA A 593 -19.95 -15.38 -49.42
CA ALA A 593 -18.86 -14.46 -49.09
C ALA A 593 -19.21 -12.98 -49.32
N ARG A 594 -20.00 -12.67 -50.37
CA ARG A 594 -20.50 -11.31 -50.62
C ARG A 594 -21.50 -10.88 -49.55
N ILE A 595 -22.46 -11.74 -49.23
CA ILE A 595 -23.45 -11.45 -48.19
C ILE A 595 -22.77 -11.23 -46.84
N MET A 596 -21.78 -12.06 -46.50
CA MET A 596 -21.00 -11.91 -45.28
C MET A 596 -20.27 -10.56 -45.21
N SER A 597 -19.80 -10.03 -46.33
CA SER A 597 -19.17 -8.69 -46.36
C SER A 597 -20.15 -7.53 -46.11
N ILE A 598 -21.45 -7.77 -46.33
CA ILE A 598 -22.52 -6.80 -46.09
C ILE A 598 -22.99 -6.88 -44.63
N VAL A 599 -23.17 -8.09 -44.09
CA VAL A 599 -23.68 -8.30 -42.73
C VAL A 599 -22.60 -8.24 -41.64
N ASP A 600 -21.34 -8.46 -42.00
CA ASP A 600 -20.17 -8.32 -41.14
C ASP A 600 -19.05 -7.53 -41.87
N PRO A 601 -19.22 -6.21 -42.06
CA PRO A 601 -18.23 -5.37 -42.73
C PRO A 601 -16.90 -5.30 -41.96
N ASN A 602 -16.92 -5.58 -40.66
CA ASN A 602 -15.74 -5.53 -39.79
C ASN A 602 -14.96 -6.86 -39.74
N ARG A 603 -15.47 -7.92 -40.37
CA ARG A 603 -14.88 -9.27 -40.39
C ARG A 603 -14.62 -9.82 -38.98
N LEU A 604 -15.57 -9.60 -38.08
CA LEU A 604 -15.54 -10.16 -36.73
C LEU A 604 -15.89 -11.66 -36.73
N GLY A 605 -16.38 -12.20 -37.85
CA GLY A 605 -16.79 -13.59 -38.00
C GLY A 605 -18.16 -13.90 -37.37
N VAL A 606 -18.89 -12.85 -36.98
CA VAL A 606 -20.17 -12.93 -36.26
C VAL A 606 -21.18 -11.96 -36.86
N VAL A 607 -22.41 -12.42 -37.00
CA VAL A 607 -23.56 -11.69 -37.53
C VAL A 607 -24.48 -11.33 -36.39
N THR A 608 -24.66 -10.03 -36.16
CA THR A 608 -25.61 -9.53 -35.15
C THR A 608 -27.04 -9.68 -35.63
N PHE A 609 -28.00 -9.78 -34.71
CA PHE A 609 -29.41 -9.86 -35.05
C PHE A 609 -29.90 -8.65 -35.87
N GLN A 610 -29.33 -7.46 -35.64
CA GLN A 610 -29.64 -6.26 -36.42
C GLN A 610 -29.18 -6.40 -37.88
N ALA A 611 -27.93 -6.84 -38.10
CA ALA A 611 -27.41 -7.06 -39.45
C ALA A 611 -28.20 -8.15 -40.20
N PHE A 612 -28.64 -9.18 -39.46
CA PHE A 612 -29.53 -10.23 -39.97
C PHE A 612 -30.88 -9.68 -40.43
N ILE A 613 -31.58 -8.89 -39.59
CA ILE A 613 -32.83 -8.25 -39.99
C ILE A 613 -32.61 -7.37 -41.21
N ASP A 614 -31.55 -6.56 -41.21
CA ASP A 614 -31.31 -5.62 -42.30
C ASP A 614 -31.10 -6.31 -43.65
N PHE A 615 -30.46 -7.47 -43.64
CA PHE A 615 -30.34 -8.35 -44.80
C PHE A 615 -31.69 -8.98 -45.19
N MET A 616 -32.35 -9.68 -44.27
CA MET A 616 -33.61 -10.40 -44.55
C MET A 616 -34.72 -9.47 -45.08
N SER A 617 -34.77 -8.25 -44.56
CA SER A 617 -35.74 -7.24 -44.97
C SER A 617 -35.38 -6.50 -46.26
N ARG A 618 -34.14 -6.57 -46.74
CA ARG A 618 -33.76 -6.12 -48.09
C ARG A 618 -34.13 -7.16 -49.15
N GLU A 619 -33.89 -8.43 -48.85
CA GLU A 619 -34.18 -9.54 -49.78
C GLU A 619 -35.68 -9.83 -49.93
N THR A 620 -36.50 -9.47 -48.94
CA THR A 620 -37.96 -9.64 -48.97
C THR A 620 -38.72 -8.39 -49.42
N ALA A 621 -38.04 -7.25 -49.58
CA ALA A 621 -38.65 -6.04 -50.12
C ALA A 621 -38.67 -6.14 -51.65
N ASP A 622 -39.86 -6.10 -52.25
CA ASP A 622 -40.03 -5.92 -53.70
C ASP A 622 -39.29 -4.62 -54.10
N THR A 623 -38.08 -4.76 -54.65
CA THR A 623 -37.34 -3.63 -55.18
C THR A 623 -37.91 -3.33 -56.55
N ASP A 624 -38.61 -2.20 -56.68
CA ASP A 624 -39.07 -1.70 -57.98
C ASP A 624 -37.87 -1.66 -58.94
N THR A 625 -37.92 -2.45 -60.00
CA THR A 625 -36.83 -2.56 -60.98
C THR A 625 -36.83 -1.36 -61.92
N ALA A 626 -35.67 -1.03 -62.49
CA ALA A 626 -35.56 0.00 -63.52
C ALA A 626 -36.61 -0.18 -64.63
N ASP A 627 -36.91 -1.45 -64.99
CA ASP A 627 -37.89 -1.83 -65.99
C ASP A 627 -39.35 -1.50 -65.59
N GLN A 628 -39.71 -1.66 -64.31
CA GLN A 628 -41.04 -1.30 -63.79
C GLN A 628 -41.26 0.22 -63.78
N VAL A 629 -40.22 0.99 -63.44
CA VAL A 629 -40.26 2.45 -63.49
C VAL A 629 -40.27 2.94 -64.94
N MET A 630 -39.48 2.33 -65.83
CA MET A 630 -39.54 2.61 -67.27
C MET A 630 -40.92 2.31 -67.86
N ALA A 631 -41.55 1.19 -67.47
CA ALA A 631 -42.90 0.86 -67.91
C ALA A 631 -43.92 1.91 -67.44
N SER A 632 -43.76 2.42 -66.22
CA SER A 632 -44.62 3.49 -65.67
C SER A 632 -44.46 4.80 -66.46
N PHE A 633 -43.22 5.22 -66.75
CA PHE A 633 -42.99 6.40 -67.59
C PHE A 633 -43.46 6.22 -69.03
N LYS A 634 -43.38 5.00 -69.57
CA LYS A 634 -43.90 4.68 -70.91
C LYS A 634 -45.42 4.87 -71.00
N ILE A 635 -46.15 4.53 -69.93
CA ILE A 635 -47.59 4.79 -69.83
C ILE A 635 -47.86 6.30 -69.77
N LEU A 636 -47.12 7.04 -68.94
CA LEU A 636 -47.24 8.50 -68.83
C LEU A 636 -46.92 9.22 -70.15
N ALA A 637 -45.96 8.68 -70.91
CA ALA A 637 -45.57 9.17 -72.23
C ALA A 637 -46.50 8.70 -73.35
N GLY A 638 -47.55 7.91 -73.09
CA GLY A 638 -48.45 7.40 -74.12
C GLY A 638 -47.74 6.57 -75.18
N ASP A 639 -46.92 5.61 -74.75
CA ASP A 639 -46.12 4.69 -75.58
C ASP A 639 -44.99 5.33 -76.42
N LYS A 640 -44.72 6.62 -76.22
CA LYS A 640 -43.57 7.30 -76.83
C LYS A 640 -42.29 6.97 -76.07
N ASN A 641 -41.16 6.94 -76.78
CA ASN A 641 -39.84 6.69 -76.18
C ASN A 641 -39.24 7.94 -75.50
N TYR A 642 -40.02 9.01 -75.38
CA TYR A 642 -39.67 10.27 -74.74
C TYR A 642 -40.89 10.83 -74.02
N ILE A 643 -40.66 11.67 -73.01
CA ILE A 643 -41.71 12.38 -72.29
C ILE A 643 -41.46 13.89 -72.37
N THR A 644 -42.50 14.71 -72.47
CA THR A 644 -42.35 16.17 -72.52
C THR A 644 -42.46 16.80 -71.13
N VAL A 645 -41.86 17.98 -70.97
CA VAL A 645 -41.96 18.80 -69.75
C VAL A 645 -43.41 19.05 -69.33
N ASP A 646 -44.29 19.29 -70.30
CA ASP A 646 -45.71 19.55 -70.04
C ASP A 646 -46.46 18.28 -69.61
N GLU A 647 -46.09 17.10 -70.13
CA GLU A 647 -46.64 15.81 -69.69
C GLU A 647 -46.21 15.50 -68.26
N LEU A 648 -44.93 15.71 -67.90
CA LEU A 648 -44.45 15.53 -66.53
C LEU A 648 -45.18 16.45 -65.54
N ARG A 649 -45.35 17.74 -65.88
CA ARG A 649 -46.06 18.71 -65.02
C ARG A 649 -47.56 18.45 -64.91
N ARG A 650 -48.16 17.76 -65.89
CA ARG A 650 -49.59 17.44 -65.90
C ARG A 650 -49.88 16.18 -65.08
N GLU A 651 -49.03 15.17 -65.21
CA GLU A 651 -49.28 13.84 -64.62
C GLU A 651 -48.61 13.65 -63.25
N LEU A 652 -47.58 14.42 -62.90
CA LEU A 652 -46.88 14.31 -61.62
C LEU A 652 -47.11 15.53 -60.71
N PRO A 653 -47.02 15.36 -59.38
CA PRO A 653 -46.95 16.47 -58.44
C PRO A 653 -45.84 17.48 -58.80
N PRO A 654 -46.01 18.78 -58.50
CA PRO A 654 -45.12 19.83 -59.00
C PRO A 654 -43.65 19.65 -58.62
N ASP A 655 -43.38 19.16 -57.42
CA ASP A 655 -42.05 18.86 -56.89
C ASP A 655 -41.38 17.68 -57.61
N GLN A 656 -42.14 16.62 -57.89
CA GLN A 656 -41.65 15.45 -58.63
C GLN A 656 -41.42 15.77 -60.11
N ALA A 657 -42.32 16.57 -60.72
CA ALA A 657 -42.18 17.01 -62.10
C ALA A 657 -40.90 17.82 -62.31
N GLU A 658 -40.66 18.85 -61.48
CA GLU A 658 -39.46 19.67 -61.57
C GLU A 658 -38.18 18.87 -61.28
N TYR A 659 -38.22 17.91 -60.36
CA TYR A 659 -37.11 17.00 -60.11
C TYR A 659 -36.77 16.16 -61.35
N CYS A 660 -37.78 15.58 -62.01
CA CYS A 660 -37.59 14.80 -63.24
C CYS A 660 -37.05 15.67 -64.38
N ILE A 661 -37.60 16.87 -64.56
CA ILE A 661 -37.16 17.82 -65.61
C ILE A 661 -35.69 18.23 -65.40
N ALA A 662 -35.26 18.43 -64.16
CA ALA A 662 -33.89 18.82 -63.85
C ALA A 662 -32.87 17.69 -64.05
N ARG A 663 -33.29 16.43 -63.95
CA ARG A 663 -32.39 15.25 -63.99
C ARG A 663 -32.49 14.39 -65.25
N MET A 664 -33.56 14.50 -66.03
CA MET A 664 -33.69 13.79 -67.30
C MET A 664 -32.86 14.48 -68.38
N ALA A 665 -32.11 13.69 -69.15
CA ALA A 665 -31.40 14.20 -70.30
C ALA A 665 -32.39 14.54 -71.44
N PRO A 666 -32.07 15.51 -72.31
CA PRO A 666 -32.85 15.74 -73.52
C PRO A 666 -32.84 14.51 -74.43
N TYR A 667 -34.00 14.14 -74.97
CA TYR A 667 -34.10 13.01 -75.88
C TYR A 667 -33.50 13.34 -77.26
N THR A 668 -32.63 12.47 -77.78
CA THR A 668 -31.87 12.69 -79.03
C THR A 668 -32.27 11.75 -80.18
N GLY A 669 -33.39 11.03 -80.03
CA GLY A 669 -33.89 10.11 -81.06
C GLY A 669 -34.45 10.81 -82.32
N PRO A 670 -34.67 10.04 -83.40
CA PRO A 670 -35.12 10.57 -84.70
C PRO A 670 -36.53 11.19 -84.68
N ASP A 671 -37.32 10.93 -83.65
CA ASP A 671 -38.67 11.44 -83.37
C ASP A 671 -38.70 12.54 -82.30
N ALA A 672 -37.54 13.10 -81.92
CA ALA A 672 -37.42 14.13 -80.91
C ALA A 672 -38.20 15.41 -81.25
N VAL A 673 -39.06 15.85 -80.33
CA VAL A 673 -39.77 17.12 -80.37
C VAL A 673 -39.15 18.14 -79.42
N PRO A 674 -39.33 19.46 -79.63
CA PRO A 674 -38.81 20.47 -78.71
C PRO A 674 -39.31 20.24 -77.27
N GLY A 675 -38.39 20.09 -76.33
CA GLY A 675 -38.72 19.81 -74.91
C GLY A 675 -38.93 18.33 -74.57
N ALA A 676 -38.56 17.40 -75.46
CA ALA A 676 -38.55 15.97 -75.18
C ALA A 676 -37.39 15.56 -74.25
N LEU A 677 -37.72 14.76 -73.24
CA LEU A 677 -36.83 14.24 -72.21
C LEU A 677 -36.78 12.71 -72.28
N ASP A 678 -35.60 12.17 -72.02
CA ASP A 678 -35.33 10.74 -72.04
C ASP A 678 -35.52 10.14 -70.64
N TYR A 679 -36.67 9.51 -70.43
CA TYR A 679 -36.97 8.83 -69.18
C TYR A 679 -36.30 7.45 -69.09
N MET A 680 -35.83 6.87 -70.20
CA MET A 680 -35.19 5.55 -70.19
C MET A 680 -33.80 5.66 -69.56
N SER A 681 -32.97 6.59 -70.03
CA SER A 681 -31.67 6.84 -69.41
C SER A 681 -31.79 7.32 -67.97
N PHE A 682 -32.83 8.08 -67.64
CA PHE A 682 -33.12 8.49 -66.25
C PHE A 682 -33.49 7.31 -65.35
N SER A 683 -34.34 6.39 -65.81
CA SER A 683 -34.75 5.21 -65.04
C SER A 683 -33.59 4.23 -64.86
N THR A 684 -32.77 4.03 -65.91
CA THR A 684 -31.52 3.27 -65.80
C THR A 684 -30.49 3.99 -64.92
N ALA A 685 -30.45 5.32 -64.86
CA ALA A 685 -29.53 6.02 -63.96
C ALA A 685 -29.99 6.03 -62.49
N LEU A 686 -31.29 5.90 -62.23
CA LEU A 686 -31.85 5.82 -60.88
C LEU A 686 -31.67 4.43 -60.25
N TYR A 687 -31.70 3.37 -61.07
CA TYR A 687 -31.75 1.97 -60.63
C TYR A 687 -30.68 1.05 -61.26
N GLY A 688 -29.97 1.50 -62.30
CA GLY A 688 -28.93 0.74 -62.99
C GLY A 688 -27.54 1.04 -62.42
N GLU A 689 -26.88 -0.04 -61.98
CA GLU A 689 -25.47 -0.13 -61.59
C GLU A 689 -24.93 1.02 -60.73
N SER A 690 -25.28 0.98 -59.45
CA SER A 690 -24.28 1.32 -58.44
C SER A 690 -23.49 0.05 -58.13
N ASP A 691 -22.28 -0.05 -58.69
CA ASP A 691 -21.20 -0.81 -58.05
C ASP A 691 -21.02 -0.23 -56.63
N LEU A 692 -21.59 -0.91 -55.64
CA LEU A 692 -21.32 -0.74 -54.21
C LEU A 692 -21.71 -2.01 -53.45
#